data_AF-A0A7V3L481-F1
#
_entry.id   AF-A0A7V3L481-F1
#
_cell.length_a   1.000
_cell.length_b   1.000
_cell.length_c   1.000
_cell.angle_alpha   90.00
_cell.angle_beta   90.00
_cell.angle_gamma   90.00
#
_symmetry.space_group_name_H-M   'P 1'
#
loop_
_entity.id
_entity.type
_entity.pdbx_description
1 polymer ?
#
loop_
_entity_poly.entity_id
_entity_poly.type
_entity_poly.pdbx_seq_one_letter_code
_entity_poly.pdbx_strand_id
1 'polypeptide(L)'
;MLIDSMKVRDRHSRLPLGRHGQTLVIAIMVMFILAAVGAVFVAMVGRNLLRSQRFSDIDIAAQLAEAGIRYADTMLTRSEEGADWRPKPDNDGVVTNPDGTVQIGSDGKPVPAPNWQEMRDQYPDFQWTRAYWPEELGYAGPTGGFSTFPMGEGRFLLRVSYNPDPADPFSKYIKIESIGRLGVFDKNDPTTYKGHGYSQLRREITAYKPIGITDYLRFITNKDNRPREFTLGCPGFGLNLGRLDPDSTRKNWFRGGPVRVNGDLTWYSGSQINIFLRGVETTTGDLIPVERIEVAGEMRLADQTTSILLTRMRPDGSPIDSTPILLRQSDDPDFTTAGGFCRDGSDRTDVNKAPRGIRRIDPPIIDTFDLTRSVHRYLVLTLYSGERVRGLVNGRWRWINLGEYGWGRGIYIGNSTDKQDESETLVGGYTMRADWLEPNNPMSPYWNGPFYVPPGVVITLHPNDTDGDGQPDLTITRTDAPGGRKYVWRDAWGNERPEWGSTVTMPYPDPNKGRTIYDRDQFGNIIWTRKKQLDGNGVIYAEGNIRIRGMLPPGMQLTVVSNRTIYIEGNLLKYRDPSKPIDPSPNALDPWRGADNTCALALLARENICINTTQFFSPLNSISPENVGSDAGDNRPPFHVIVTASPESRMRCAFEFGPWESETAKSAPANWFLYLRHSGQGGPSYINAWLNPTSGLPDFGLLYLNLSTVPYLPKHIWGVGDPAFNPPGWGIDASFVCDVFSLDLMHNAHLRTEPGILNLLQIALDETTYTRHNYRLGGLAVQPMDVRIEAILYAQEGSFYVIPGQWFNPNPEDTREAFQKTGMRPAGVKNDFPFYGEPLDIRIIIDGAVSENVTAPISDVEEWMAKWGNIPQTYGASQRPTAHPGEGLTILYDDHVGWPLADLRQTLRPRTPIRRDKFGRALPAAPRLPVCGSLLYVGDVM
;
A
#
# COMPACT_ATOMS: atom_id res chain seq x y z
N MET A 1 33.46 53.36 106.81
CA MET A 1 34.53 52.42 107.19
C MET A 1 35.57 52.47 106.08
N LEU A 2 36.79 52.98 106.25
CA LEU A 2 37.81 52.67 107.29
C LEU A 2 38.09 51.14 107.28
N ILE A 3 39.32 50.64 107.09
CA ILE A 3 40.64 51.31 107.04
C ILE A 3 41.70 50.34 106.42
N ASP A 4 42.80 50.87 105.87
CA ASP A 4 44.17 50.29 105.74
C ASP A 4 44.46 48.86 105.18
N SER A 5 45.66 48.52 104.68
CA SER A 5 46.88 49.31 104.35
C SER A 5 47.86 48.50 103.47
N MET A 6 48.75 49.21 102.75
CA MET A 6 50.17 48.88 102.42
C MET A 6 50.53 47.54 101.70
N LYS A 7 51.56 47.43 100.83
CA LYS A 7 52.62 48.33 100.33
C LYS A 7 53.06 47.81 98.93
N VAL A 8 53.18 48.63 97.86
CA VAL A 8 54.41 49.34 97.39
C VAL A 8 55.53 48.37 96.93
N ARG A 9 56.09 48.42 95.71
CA ARG A 9 56.73 49.54 94.96
C ARG A 9 56.59 49.31 93.42
N ASP A 10 56.19 50.25 92.56
CA ASP A 10 56.94 51.42 92.01
C ASP A 10 58.09 50.94 91.07
N ARG A 11 58.25 51.26 89.76
CA ARG A 11 58.21 52.52 88.95
C ARG A 11 58.13 52.18 87.42
N HIS A 12 57.90 53.03 86.39
CA HIS A 12 57.48 54.45 86.23
C HIS A 12 56.98 54.75 84.78
N SER A 13 56.33 55.91 84.62
CA SER A 13 55.98 56.76 83.43
C SER A 13 56.46 56.49 81.98
N ARG A 14 55.53 56.70 81.01
CA ARG A 14 55.78 57.15 79.62
C ARG A 14 54.62 58.02 79.07
N LEU A 15 54.94 59.15 78.41
CA LEU A 15 54.14 59.97 77.47
C LEU A 15 55.10 61.00 76.80
N PRO A 16 54.79 61.67 75.66
CA PRO A 16 53.96 61.26 74.51
C PRO A 16 54.49 61.68 73.09
N LEU A 17 53.75 61.28 72.04
CA LEU A 17 53.52 61.96 70.72
C LEU A 17 54.61 62.04 69.61
N GLY A 18 54.19 61.69 68.38
CA GLY A 18 54.89 61.94 67.10
C GLY A 18 54.34 61.11 65.93
N ARG A 19 53.67 61.72 64.93
CA ARG A 19 53.05 61.02 63.77
C ARG A 19 54.03 60.87 62.60
N HIS A 20 54.30 59.64 62.14
CA HIS A 20 54.86 59.39 60.79
C HIS A 20 54.46 58.05 60.09
N GLY A 21 53.62 57.20 60.68
CA GLY A 21 53.31 55.87 60.11
C GLY A 21 51.99 55.71 59.32
N GLN A 22 51.06 56.66 59.38
CA GLN A 22 49.66 56.40 59.01
C GLN A 22 49.40 56.33 57.49
N THR A 23 50.09 57.15 56.69
CA THR A 23 49.91 57.19 55.23
C THR A 23 50.39 55.91 54.54
N LEU A 24 51.47 55.31 55.05
CA LEU A 24 52.04 54.05 54.52
C LEU A 24 51.08 52.88 54.74
N VAL A 25 50.45 52.80 55.92
CA VAL A 25 49.45 51.75 56.24
C VAL A 25 48.23 51.88 55.33
N ILE A 26 47.74 53.10 55.08
CA ILE A 26 46.63 53.33 54.14
C ILE A 26 47.03 52.91 52.71
N ALA A 27 48.23 53.28 52.24
CA ALA A 27 48.72 52.89 50.92
C ALA A 27 48.82 51.35 50.76
N ILE A 28 49.30 50.65 51.78
CA ILE A 28 49.40 49.18 51.78
C ILE A 28 48.01 48.53 51.81
N MET A 29 47.07 49.04 52.63
CA MET A 29 45.68 48.54 52.62
C MET A 29 44.99 48.77 51.26
N VAL A 30 45.21 49.92 50.62
CA VAL A 30 44.68 50.21 49.28
C VAL A 30 45.31 49.28 48.22
N MET A 31 46.63 49.04 48.26
CA MET A 31 47.26 48.05 47.36
C MET A 31 46.72 46.63 47.59
N PHE A 32 46.51 46.22 48.84
CA PHE A 32 45.97 44.90 49.15
C PHE A 32 44.51 44.74 48.69
N ILE A 33 43.68 45.76 48.87
CA ILE A 33 42.30 45.77 48.36
C ILE A 33 42.30 45.76 46.82
N LEU A 34 43.15 46.53 46.16
CA LEU A 34 43.28 46.51 44.69
C LEU A 34 43.77 45.16 44.18
N ALA A 35 44.71 44.50 44.86
CA ALA A 35 45.16 43.15 44.51
C ALA A 35 44.05 42.11 44.70
N ALA A 36 43.26 42.19 45.79
CA ALA A 36 42.12 41.30 46.03
C ALA A 36 41.00 41.50 45.00
N VAL A 37 40.66 42.75 44.67
CA VAL A 37 39.68 43.08 43.62
C VAL A 37 40.18 42.63 42.24
N GLY A 38 41.46 42.81 41.94
CA GLY A 38 42.08 42.31 40.71
C GLY A 38 42.03 40.78 40.60
N ALA A 39 42.33 40.05 41.67
CA ALA A 39 42.23 38.59 41.70
C ALA A 39 40.78 38.10 41.52
N VAL A 40 39.80 38.75 42.17
CA VAL A 40 38.37 38.46 41.99
C VAL A 40 37.91 38.76 40.56
N PHE A 41 38.36 39.87 39.96
CA PHE A 41 38.06 40.21 38.57
C PHE A 41 38.62 39.18 37.59
N VAL A 42 39.89 38.79 37.71
CA VAL A 42 40.50 37.73 36.88
C VAL A 42 39.78 36.39 37.05
N ALA A 43 39.41 36.02 38.28
CA ALA A 43 38.63 34.81 38.53
C ALA A 43 37.21 34.86 37.93
N MET A 44 36.57 36.03 37.92
CA MET A 44 35.26 36.25 37.30
C MET A 44 35.35 36.21 35.77
N VAL A 45 36.34 36.86 35.17
CA VAL A 45 36.62 36.79 33.72
C VAL A 45 36.91 35.34 33.31
N GLY A 46 37.77 34.62 34.04
CA GLY A 46 38.05 33.20 33.79
C GLY A 46 36.79 32.32 33.86
N ARG A 47 35.94 32.51 34.87
CA ARG A 47 34.64 31.81 34.97
C ARG A 47 33.68 32.16 33.82
N ASN A 48 33.66 33.41 33.38
CA ASN A 48 32.79 33.83 32.27
C ASN A 48 33.30 33.30 30.92
N LEU A 49 34.61 33.29 30.69
CA LEU A 49 35.23 32.66 29.50
C LEU A 49 34.94 31.16 29.45
N LEU A 50 35.12 30.42 30.56
CA LEU A 50 34.81 29.00 30.64
C LEU A 50 33.30 28.70 30.43
N ARG A 51 32.42 29.58 30.91
CA ARG A 51 30.98 29.49 30.62
C ARG A 51 30.69 29.73 29.14
N SER A 52 31.30 30.75 28.54
CA SER A 52 31.13 31.08 27.11
C SER A 52 31.61 29.96 26.20
N GLN A 53 32.76 29.36 26.51
CA GLN A 53 33.27 28.18 25.79
C GLN A 53 32.28 27.01 25.90
N ARG A 54 31.83 26.67 27.12
CA ARG A 54 30.86 25.60 27.32
C ARG A 54 29.52 25.84 26.62
N PHE A 55 29.04 27.09 26.52
CA PHE A 55 27.84 27.40 25.73
C PHE A 55 28.07 27.20 24.24
N SER A 56 29.23 27.61 23.71
CA SER A 56 29.62 27.33 22.32
C SER A 56 29.70 25.82 22.05
N ASP A 57 30.28 25.06 22.98
CA ASP A 57 30.42 23.61 22.88
C ASP A 57 29.06 22.89 22.87
N ILE A 58 28.11 23.33 23.71
CA ILE A 58 26.73 22.81 23.73
C ILE A 58 26.03 23.09 22.40
N ASP A 59 26.20 24.31 21.86
CA ASP A 59 25.59 24.71 20.60
C ASP A 59 26.14 23.88 19.42
N ILE A 60 27.46 23.70 19.34
CA ILE A 60 28.08 22.83 18.31
C ILE A 60 27.59 21.38 18.43
N ALA A 61 27.49 20.83 19.66
CA ALA A 61 26.95 19.49 19.86
C ALA A 61 25.48 19.38 19.42
N ALA A 62 24.68 20.43 19.61
CA ALA A 62 23.30 20.48 19.13
C ALA A 62 23.21 20.59 17.60
N GLN A 63 24.01 21.46 16.98
CA GLN A 63 24.10 21.58 15.52
C GLN A 63 24.54 20.25 14.87
N LEU A 64 25.47 19.51 15.48
CA LEU A 64 25.89 18.18 15.02
C LEU A 64 24.77 17.14 15.12
N ALA A 65 24.01 17.12 16.22
CA ALA A 65 22.87 16.23 16.38
C ALA A 65 21.76 16.55 15.36
N GLU A 66 21.47 17.84 15.13
CA GLU A 66 20.50 18.26 14.13
C GLU A 66 20.96 17.94 12.70
N ALA A 67 22.26 18.10 12.40
CA ALA A 67 22.85 17.70 11.12
C ALA A 67 22.66 16.20 10.84
N GLY A 68 22.76 15.35 11.86
CA GLY A 68 22.49 13.92 11.73
C GLY A 68 21.01 13.61 11.42
N ILE A 69 20.07 14.30 12.05
CA ILE A 69 18.64 14.21 11.71
C ILE A 69 18.39 14.66 10.26
N ARG A 70 18.92 15.83 9.86
CA ARG A 70 18.78 16.38 8.50
C ARG A 70 19.41 15.49 7.42
N TYR A 71 20.53 14.83 7.74
CA TYR A 71 21.19 13.86 6.86
C TYR A 71 20.33 12.61 6.65
N ALA A 72 19.82 12.02 7.74
CA ALA A 72 18.93 10.86 7.67
C ALA A 72 17.63 11.16 6.92
N ASP A 73 17.04 12.33 7.19
CA ASP A 73 15.84 12.84 6.50
C ASP A 73 16.07 12.97 4.99
N THR A 74 17.20 13.56 4.59
CA THR A 74 17.62 13.68 3.19
C THR A 74 17.80 12.31 2.55
N MET A 75 18.39 11.35 3.25
CA MET A 75 18.62 9.99 2.72
C MET A 75 17.32 9.18 2.56
N LEU A 76 16.43 9.20 3.55
CA LEU A 76 15.12 8.56 3.45
C LEU A 76 14.28 9.16 2.31
N THR A 77 14.37 10.48 2.12
CA THR A 77 13.61 11.21 1.10
C THR A 77 14.23 11.09 -0.31
N ARG A 78 15.56 11.03 -0.48
CA ARG A 78 16.23 11.15 -1.80
C ARG A 78 17.15 10.02 -2.23
N SER A 79 17.50 9.08 -1.35
CA SER A 79 18.32 7.92 -1.76
C SER A 79 17.51 6.95 -2.63
N GLU A 80 18.20 6.02 -3.31
CA GLU A 80 17.54 4.91 -4.01
C GLU A 80 16.80 3.96 -3.08
N GLU A 81 17.27 3.82 -1.84
CA GLU A 81 16.70 2.91 -0.84
C GLU A 81 15.35 3.40 -0.29
N GLY A 82 15.13 4.72 -0.26
CA GLY A 82 13.87 5.31 0.21
C GLY A 82 13.57 4.99 1.68
N ALA A 83 12.34 4.55 1.96
CA ALA A 83 11.92 4.10 3.29
C ALA A 83 12.75 2.92 3.85
N ASP A 84 13.44 2.17 2.98
CA ASP A 84 14.35 1.09 3.40
C ASP A 84 15.74 1.59 3.82
N TRP A 85 16.07 2.88 3.60
CA TRP A 85 17.42 3.38 3.88
C TRP A 85 17.79 3.25 5.35
N ARG A 86 18.92 2.60 5.63
CA ARG A 86 19.52 2.51 6.96
C ARG A 86 21.04 2.69 6.83
N PRO A 87 21.72 3.45 7.72
CA PRO A 87 23.17 3.53 7.68
C PRO A 87 23.78 2.17 8.07
N LYS A 88 24.98 1.88 7.55
CA LYS A 88 25.74 0.68 7.93
C LYS A 88 26.27 0.86 9.35
N PRO A 89 25.86 0.05 10.34
CA PRO A 89 26.35 0.19 11.71
C PRO A 89 27.85 -0.10 11.77
N ASP A 90 28.55 0.58 12.68
CA ASP A 90 30.00 0.42 12.83
C ASP A 90 30.35 -0.96 13.43
N ASN A 91 29.47 -1.48 14.29
CA ASN A 91 29.57 -2.77 14.98
C ASN A 91 30.97 -2.99 15.60
N ASP A 92 31.49 -1.96 16.26
CA ASP A 92 32.84 -1.97 16.82
C ASP A 92 33.02 -3.18 17.76
N GLY A 93 34.03 -4.00 17.46
CA GLY A 93 34.37 -5.17 18.25
C GLY A 93 33.65 -6.47 17.88
N VAL A 94 32.82 -6.53 16.84
CA VAL A 94 32.12 -7.78 16.45
C VAL A 94 32.40 -8.14 14.99
N VAL A 95 32.90 -9.36 14.73
CA VAL A 95 32.97 -9.87 13.35
C VAL A 95 31.60 -10.39 12.93
N THR A 96 31.11 -9.86 11.83
CA THR A 96 29.91 -10.33 11.15
C THR A 96 30.27 -11.21 9.96
N ASN A 97 29.50 -12.26 9.75
CA ASN A 97 29.47 -13.03 8.50
C ASN A 97 29.08 -12.13 7.30
N PRO A 98 29.28 -12.58 6.05
CA PRO A 98 28.89 -11.82 4.86
C PRO A 98 27.39 -11.50 4.75
N ASP A 99 26.54 -12.29 5.41
CA ASP A 99 25.09 -12.07 5.56
C ASP A 99 24.72 -11.10 6.70
N GLY A 100 25.73 -10.51 7.35
CA GLY A 100 25.61 -9.57 8.47
C GLY A 100 25.21 -10.20 9.81
N THR A 101 25.04 -11.52 9.89
CA THR A 101 24.88 -12.22 11.17
C THR A 101 26.17 -12.15 11.98
N VAL A 102 26.06 -12.10 13.32
CA VAL A 102 27.23 -12.14 14.19
C VAL A 102 27.85 -13.53 14.14
N GLN A 103 29.16 -13.62 13.89
CA GLN A 103 29.85 -14.91 13.82
C GLN A 103 29.96 -15.53 15.23
N ILE A 104 29.21 -16.59 15.51
CA ILE A 104 29.21 -17.27 16.82
C ILE A 104 30.22 -18.43 16.85
N GLY A 105 30.97 -18.54 17.95
CA GLY A 105 31.96 -19.58 18.21
C GLY A 105 31.37 -20.81 18.90
N SER A 106 32.21 -21.83 19.09
CA SER A 106 31.81 -23.09 19.72
C SER A 106 31.43 -22.99 21.21
N ASP A 107 31.69 -21.85 21.85
CA ASP A 107 31.27 -21.52 23.22
C ASP A 107 29.92 -20.76 23.28
N GLY A 108 29.27 -20.54 22.12
CA GLY A 108 28.03 -19.79 22.01
C GLY A 108 28.18 -18.26 22.04
N LYS A 109 29.42 -17.73 21.97
CA LYS A 109 29.69 -16.29 21.98
C LYS A 109 30.23 -15.79 20.63
N PRO A 110 30.12 -14.49 20.32
CA PRO A 110 30.74 -13.93 19.12
C PRO A 110 32.25 -14.14 19.05
N VAL A 111 32.75 -14.53 17.88
CA VAL A 111 34.18 -14.60 17.54
C VAL A 111 34.59 -13.28 16.89
N PRO A 112 35.68 -12.61 17.31
CA PRO A 112 36.29 -12.65 18.63
C PRO A 112 35.56 -11.67 19.57
N ALA A 113 35.25 -12.08 20.80
CA ALA A 113 34.80 -11.14 21.82
C ALA A 113 36.00 -10.26 22.27
N PRO A 114 35.96 -8.94 22.06
CA PRO A 114 37.06 -8.05 22.40
C PRO A 114 37.14 -7.84 23.91
N ASN A 115 38.26 -7.31 24.39
CA ASN A 115 38.32 -6.81 25.76
C ASN A 115 37.44 -5.55 25.88
N TRP A 116 36.16 -5.75 26.18
CA TRP A 116 35.14 -4.71 26.26
C TRP A 116 35.51 -3.59 27.24
N GLN A 117 36.31 -3.89 28.27
CA GLN A 117 36.71 -2.93 29.29
C GLN A 117 37.79 -1.99 28.75
N GLU A 118 38.81 -2.53 28.08
CA GLU A 118 39.76 -1.72 27.29
C GLU A 118 39.03 -0.92 26.21
N MET A 119 38.08 -1.52 25.48
CA MET A 119 37.33 -0.79 24.45
C MET A 119 36.49 0.35 25.03
N ARG A 120 35.75 0.12 26.12
CA ARG A 120 34.94 1.17 26.76
C ARG A 120 35.79 2.30 27.32
N ASP A 121 36.96 1.98 27.86
CA ASP A 121 37.83 2.94 28.51
C ASP A 121 38.74 3.70 27.49
N GLN A 122 38.95 3.16 26.28
CA GLN A 122 39.67 3.81 25.17
C GLN A 122 38.76 4.54 24.16
N TYR A 123 37.62 3.96 23.79
CA TYR A 123 36.71 4.45 22.74
C TYR A 123 35.50 5.17 23.36
N PRO A 124 35.42 6.51 23.31
CA PRO A 124 34.37 7.26 24.00
C PRO A 124 32.95 7.01 23.45
N ASP A 125 32.81 6.45 22.25
CA ASP A 125 31.52 6.16 21.59
C ASP A 125 31.09 4.69 21.65
N PHE A 126 31.91 3.80 22.23
CA PHE A 126 31.72 2.34 22.16
C PHE A 126 30.33 1.89 22.64
N GLN A 127 29.73 2.59 23.60
CA GLN A 127 28.36 2.34 24.08
C GLN A 127 27.31 2.34 22.96
N TRP A 128 27.53 3.10 21.88
CA TRP A 128 26.60 3.27 20.76
C TRP A 128 27.09 2.59 19.47
N THR A 129 28.41 2.58 19.20
CA THR A 129 28.97 1.99 17.97
C THR A 129 29.12 0.47 18.03
N ARG A 130 29.05 -0.13 19.22
CA ARG A 130 28.92 -1.58 19.41
C ARG A 130 27.64 -2.14 18.75
N ALA A 131 27.60 -3.45 18.55
CA ALA A 131 26.44 -4.12 17.94
C ALA A 131 25.15 -3.92 18.76
N TYR A 132 24.01 -3.79 18.06
CA TYR A 132 22.69 -3.79 18.71
C TYR A 132 22.34 -5.19 19.21
N TRP A 133 21.83 -5.27 20.44
CA TRP A 133 21.27 -6.50 21.02
C TRP A 133 20.09 -6.15 21.94
N PRO A 134 19.05 -7.00 22.09
CA PRO A 134 17.93 -6.73 23.00
C PRO A 134 18.33 -6.61 24.48
N GLU A 135 19.44 -7.25 24.87
CA GLU A 135 19.95 -7.32 26.25
C GLU A 135 21.39 -6.78 26.33
N GLU A 136 21.80 -6.36 27.52
CA GLU A 136 23.13 -5.79 27.76
C GLU A 136 24.19 -6.90 27.87
N LEU A 137 25.03 -7.06 26.83
CA LEU A 137 26.09 -8.07 26.76
C LEU A 137 27.52 -7.47 26.88
N GLY A 138 27.64 -6.18 27.19
CA GLY A 138 28.92 -5.45 27.29
C GLY A 138 29.49 -5.08 25.91
N TYR A 139 29.77 -6.07 25.06
CA TYR A 139 30.19 -5.89 23.66
C TYR A 139 29.02 -5.66 22.68
N ALA A 140 27.79 -5.80 23.15
CA ALA A 140 26.56 -5.48 22.42
C ALA A 140 25.49 -5.04 23.43
N GLY A 141 24.46 -4.32 22.98
CA GLY A 141 23.36 -3.91 23.86
C GLY A 141 22.28 -3.07 23.18
N PRO A 142 21.20 -2.70 23.90
CA PRO A 142 20.05 -1.99 23.33
C PRO A 142 20.40 -0.56 22.90
N THR A 143 21.51 -0.01 23.40
CA THR A 143 22.07 1.28 22.97
C THR A 143 22.92 1.21 21.72
N GLY A 144 23.24 0.01 21.21
CA GLY A 144 24.13 -0.20 20.07
C GLY A 144 23.50 0.04 18.70
N GLY A 145 24.28 -0.19 17.64
CA GLY A 145 23.85 -0.15 16.25
C GLY A 145 23.90 1.24 15.60
N PHE A 146 24.65 2.18 16.17
CA PHE A 146 24.89 3.49 15.55
C PHE A 146 26.00 3.42 14.47
N SER A 147 26.02 4.44 13.61
CA SER A 147 27.04 4.68 12.60
C SER A 147 27.65 6.06 12.79
N THR A 148 28.98 6.17 12.73
CA THR A 148 29.72 7.41 13.02
C THR A 148 30.00 8.22 11.76
N PHE A 149 29.65 9.50 11.79
CA PHE A 149 29.92 10.44 10.70
C PHE A 149 30.76 11.64 11.20
N PRO A 150 32.04 11.78 10.79
CA PRO A 150 32.87 12.91 11.17
C PRO A 150 32.42 14.19 10.43
N MET A 151 32.38 15.32 11.13
CA MET A 151 31.95 16.61 10.60
C MET A 151 32.63 17.78 11.32
N GLY A 152 33.57 18.45 10.62
CA GLY A 152 34.32 19.58 11.18
C GLY A 152 35.16 19.19 12.40
N GLU A 153 34.97 19.89 13.52
CA GLU A 153 35.66 19.63 14.80
C GLU A 153 34.99 18.54 15.65
N GLY A 154 33.93 17.92 15.15
CA GLY A 154 33.15 16.91 15.85
C GLY A 154 32.65 15.79 14.96
N ARG A 155 31.60 15.10 15.42
CA ARG A 155 30.94 14.00 14.72
C ARG A 155 29.50 13.87 15.20
N PHE A 156 28.67 13.22 14.40
CA PHE A 156 27.38 12.71 14.85
C PHE A 156 27.33 11.20 14.73
N LEU A 157 26.73 10.55 15.72
CA LEU A 157 26.33 9.16 15.66
C LEU A 157 24.89 9.13 15.15
N LEU A 158 24.57 8.21 14.25
CA LEU A 158 23.22 8.07 13.68
C LEU A 158 22.73 6.63 13.77
N ARG A 159 21.49 6.45 14.25
CA ARG A 159 20.75 5.19 14.15
C ARG A 159 19.40 5.47 13.51
N VAL A 160 19.01 4.63 12.56
CA VAL A 160 17.67 4.61 11.97
C VAL A 160 17.07 3.24 12.22
N SER A 161 15.86 3.22 12.75
CA SER A 161 15.15 1.98 13.11
C SER A 161 13.68 2.09 12.76
N TYR A 162 13.05 0.93 12.59
CA TYR A 162 11.63 0.79 12.31
C TYR A 162 11.21 -0.46 13.06
N ASN A 163 10.64 -0.27 14.25
CA ASN A 163 10.41 -1.33 15.22
C ASN A 163 8.91 -1.44 15.47
N PRO A 164 8.13 -2.00 14.52
CA PRO A 164 6.68 -2.03 14.62
C PRO A 164 6.22 -2.81 15.86
N ASP A 165 5.26 -2.25 16.59
CA ASP A 165 4.59 -2.84 17.75
C ASP A 165 3.16 -2.28 17.82
N PRO A 166 2.10 -3.09 17.70
CA PRO A 166 0.71 -2.62 17.76
C PRO A 166 0.31 -2.03 19.13
N ALA A 167 1.17 -2.15 20.15
CA ALA A 167 0.98 -1.51 21.45
C ALA A 167 1.69 -0.14 21.60
N ASP A 168 2.53 0.28 20.65
CA ASP A 168 3.20 1.60 20.64
C ASP A 168 2.67 2.47 19.48
N PRO A 169 2.06 3.64 19.75
CA PRO A 169 1.52 4.53 18.71
C PRO A 169 2.58 5.10 17.74
N PHE A 170 3.86 5.14 18.13
CA PHE A 170 4.94 5.69 17.31
C PHE A 170 5.73 4.62 16.54
N SER A 171 5.51 3.34 16.83
CA SER A 171 6.24 2.20 16.24
C SER A 171 6.07 2.05 14.73
N LYS A 172 4.93 2.52 14.20
CA LYS A 172 4.58 2.53 12.77
C LYS A 172 5.33 3.59 11.95
N TYR A 173 6.13 4.45 12.59
CA TYR A 173 6.95 5.46 11.92
C TYR A 173 8.43 5.09 11.96
N ILE A 174 9.22 5.59 11.00
CA ILE A 174 10.68 5.39 11.01
C ILE A 174 11.29 6.30 12.08
N LYS A 175 11.89 5.69 13.10
CA LYS A 175 12.59 6.41 14.18
C LYS A 175 14.02 6.74 13.75
N ILE A 176 14.39 7.99 13.88
CA ILE A 176 15.73 8.53 13.66
C ILE A 176 16.29 8.99 15.00
N GLU A 177 17.47 8.51 15.38
CA GLU A 177 18.15 8.91 16.61
C GLU A 177 19.54 9.43 16.25
N SER A 178 19.88 10.65 16.67
CA SER A 178 21.19 11.23 16.43
C SER A 178 21.83 11.79 17.70
N ILE A 179 23.14 11.55 17.83
CA ILE A 179 23.96 11.98 18.97
C ILE A 179 25.11 12.83 18.45
N GLY A 180 25.01 14.15 18.62
CA GLY A 180 26.07 15.08 18.28
C GLY A 180 27.14 15.12 19.38
N ARG A 181 28.42 15.03 18.99
CA ARG A 181 29.56 15.01 19.92
C ARG A 181 30.76 15.79 19.39
N LEU A 182 31.44 16.49 20.30
CA LEU A 182 32.68 17.18 20.01
C LEU A 182 33.89 16.26 19.95
N GLY A 183 34.90 16.68 19.19
CA GLY A 183 36.14 15.96 18.92
C GLY A 183 36.08 15.15 17.63
N VAL A 184 37.18 15.17 16.88
CA VAL A 184 37.40 14.25 15.76
C VAL A 184 37.73 12.87 16.30
N PHE A 185 37.14 11.84 15.72
CA PHE A 185 37.42 10.43 16.01
C PHE A 185 37.93 9.77 14.74
N ASP A 186 39.14 9.22 14.77
CA ASP A 186 39.63 8.31 13.73
C ASP A 186 40.00 6.97 14.38
N LYS A 187 39.33 5.92 13.93
CA LYS A 187 39.53 4.53 14.36
C LYS A 187 40.95 4.02 14.08
N ASN A 188 41.68 4.66 13.15
CA ASN A 188 43.03 4.28 12.73
C ASN A 188 44.13 5.18 13.31
N ASP A 189 43.82 6.35 13.88
CA ASP A 189 44.80 7.25 14.48
C ASP A 189 44.66 7.30 16.01
N PRO A 190 45.54 6.61 16.76
CA PRO A 190 45.48 6.57 18.22
C PRO A 190 45.83 7.90 18.90
N THR A 191 46.30 8.92 18.18
CA THR A 191 46.52 10.26 18.74
C THR A 191 45.24 11.08 18.89
N THR A 192 44.13 10.64 18.29
CA THR A 192 42.79 11.22 18.51
C THR A 192 42.20 10.84 19.89
N TYR A 193 42.72 9.81 20.56
CA TYR A 193 42.27 9.35 21.88
C TYR A 193 42.74 10.26 23.04
N LYS A 194 42.14 11.44 23.18
CA LYS A 194 42.28 12.25 24.41
C LYS A 194 41.40 11.71 25.53
N GLY A 195 41.97 10.82 26.33
CA GLY A 195 41.35 10.31 27.56
C GLY A 195 40.96 11.45 28.52
N HIS A 196 39.74 11.33 29.09
CA HIS A 196 39.17 12.10 30.19
C HIS A 196 39.53 13.61 30.29
N GLY A 197 38.70 14.48 29.72
CA GLY A 197 38.72 15.90 30.08
C GLY A 197 37.68 16.77 29.37
N TYR A 198 37.54 16.63 28.05
CA TYR A 198 36.81 17.60 27.21
C TYR A 198 35.64 17.00 26.39
N SER A 199 35.49 15.68 26.30
CA SER A 199 34.60 15.02 25.31
C SER A 199 33.27 14.47 25.84
N GLN A 200 32.83 14.85 27.05
CA GLN A 200 31.54 14.40 27.62
C GLN A 200 30.32 15.19 27.12
N LEU A 201 30.52 16.35 26.48
CA LEU A 201 29.44 17.14 25.91
C LEU A 201 28.84 16.40 24.71
N ARG A 202 27.56 16.05 24.83
CA ARG A 202 26.76 15.36 23.83
C ARG A 202 25.33 15.91 23.81
N ARG A 203 24.66 15.83 22.67
CA ARG A 203 23.24 16.14 22.51
C ARG A 203 22.56 14.99 21.80
N GLU A 204 21.46 14.49 22.37
CA GLU A 204 20.71 13.34 21.84
C GLU A 204 19.33 13.83 21.36
N ILE A 205 19.05 13.67 20.06
CA ILE A 205 17.80 14.10 19.42
C ILE A 205 17.15 12.87 18.78
N THR A 206 15.83 12.73 18.97
CA THR A 206 14.99 11.76 18.27
C THR A 206 14.04 12.48 17.32
N ALA A 207 13.83 11.89 16.15
CA ALA A 207 12.80 12.30 15.21
C ALA A 207 12.01 11.11 14.67
N TYR A 208 10.78 11.35 14.23
CA TYR A 208 9.91 10.34 13.61
C TYR A 208 9.54 10.78 12.19
N LYS A 209 9.85 9.92 11.21
CA LYS A 209 9.56 10.14 9.78
C LYS A 209 8.39 9.23 9.35
N PRO A 210 7.23 9.80 8.99
CA PRO A 210 6.11 9.01 8.48
C PRO A 210 6.38 8.54 7.04
N ILE A 211 5.90 7.34 6.75
CA ILE A 211 5.82 6.82 5.37
C ILE A 211 4.53 7.34 4.72
N GLY A 212 3.48 7.56 5.53
CA GLY A 212 2.20 8.12 5.11
C GLY A 212 1.30 7.07 4.46
N ILE A 213 1.76 6.50 3.34
CA ILE A 213 0.97 5.54 2.53
C ILE A 213 0.73 4.19 3.21
N THR A 214 1.43 3.88 4.30
CA THR A 214 1.24 2.69 5.13
C THR A 214 0.49 2.95 6.43
N ASP A 215 0.29 4.22 6.81
CA ASP A 215 0.07 4.59 8.21
C ASP A 215 -1.43 4.76 8.56
N TYR A 216 -2.29 4.73 7.54
CA TYR A 216 -3.74 5.01 7.55
C TYR A 216 -4.48 4.12 6.54
N LEU A 217 -5.75 3.80 6.81
CA LEU A 217 -6.69 3.19 5.87
C LEU A 217 -7.01 4.13 4.70
N ARG A 218 -7.28 5.40 5.01
CA ARG A 218 -7.41 6.49 4.03
C ARG A 218 -6.50 7.64 4.40
N PHE A 219 -5.67 8.09 3.45
CA PHE A 219 -4.89 9.32 3.57
C PHE A 219 -5.12 10.24 2.37
N ILE A 220 -5.85 11.33 2.59
CA ILE A 220 -6.05 12.40 1.61
C ILE A 220 -4.94 13.43 1.81
N THR A 221 -4.01 13.48 0.86
CA THR A 221 -2.72 14.13 1.06
C THR A 221 -2.69 15.63 0.77
N ASN A 222 -3.61 16.14 -0.05
CA ASN A 222 -3.70 17.56 -0.44
C ASN A 222 -2.33 18.17 -0.75
N LYS A 223 -1.62 17.58 -1.73
CA LYS A 223 -0.27 17.95 -2.16
C LYS A 223 -0.16 19.43 -2.50
N ASP A 224 -1.13 19.95 -3.26
CA ASP A 224 -1.15 21.34 -3.73
C ASP A 224 -1.73 22.33 -2.70
N ASN A 225 -2.09 21.87 -1.50
CA ASN A 225 -2.71 22.67 -0.45
C ASN A 225 -3.96 23.44 -0.93
N ARG A 226 -4.84 22.73 -1.66
CA ARG A 226 -6.09 23.25 -2.22
C ARG A 226 -7.07 23.58 -1.08
N PRO A 227 -7.76 24.74 -1.11
CA PRO A 227 -8.73 25.15 -0.09
C PRO A 227 -10.13 24.54 -0.36
N ARG A 228 -10.18 23.28 -0.78
CA ARG A 228 -11.41 22.57 -1.15
C ARG A 228 -11.70 21.51 -0.10
N GLU A 229 -12.98 21.34 0.23
CA GLU A 229 -13.45 20.20 1.02
C GLU A 229 -13.22 18.86 0.30
N PHE A 230 -12.73 17.88 1.05
CA PHE A 230 -12.60 16.49 0.64
C PHE A 230 -13.74 15.66 1.21
N THR A 231 -14.15 14.61 0.49
CA THR A 231 -15.41 13.90 0.75
C THR A 231 -15.16 12.43 1.04
N LEU A 232 -15.66 11.92 2.17
CA LEU A 232 -15.63 10.49 2.51
C LEU A 232 -17.03 9.92 2.75
N GLY A 233 -17.26 8.73 2.19
CA GLY A 233 -18.57 8.08 2.18
C GLY A 233 -19.44 8.48 1.00
N CYS A 234 -20.73 8.15 1.05
CA CYS A 234 -21.70 8.34 -0.04
C CYS A 234 -23.12 8.51 0.51
N PRO A 235 -23.95 9.44 0.00
CA PRO A 235 -25.38 9.48 0.31
C PRO A 235 -26.07 8.14 0.08
N GLY A 236 -26.98 7.76 0.97
CA GLY A 236 -27.74 6.51 0.88
C GLY A 236 -26.99 5.24 1.35
N PHE A 237 -25.66 5.27 1.51
CA PHE A 237 -24.88 4.10 1.93
C PHE A 237 -24.33 4.24 3.36
N GLY A 238 -24.33 3.15 4.13
CA GLY A 238 -23.62 3.09 5.40
C GLY A 238 -22.11 3.13 5.18
N LEU A 239 -21.35 3.79 6.06
CA LEU A 239 -19.89 3.78 6.01
C LEU A 239 -19.32 3.11 7.25
N ASN A 240 -18.61 2.00 7.06
CA ASN A 240 -17.90 1.31 8.14
C ASN A 240 -16.39 1.47 7.92
N LEU A 241 -15.69 2.01 8.91
CA LEU A 241 -14.23 2.18 8.93
C LEU A 241 -13.62 1.29 10.00
N GLY A 242 -12.92 0.25 9.56
CA GLY A 242 -12.54 -0.88 10.40
C GLY A 242 -13.65 -1.92 10.53
N ARG A 243 -13.33 -3.07 11.15
CA ARG A 243 -14.27 -4.21 11.28
C ARG A 243 -14.03 -4.96 12.58
N LEU A 244 -15.13 -5.24 13.30
CA LEU A 244 -15.19 -6.20 14.40
C LEU A 244 -15.21 -7.63 13.86
N ASP A 245 -14.61 -8.58 14.56
CA ASP A 245 -14.80 -10.00 14.24
C ASP A 245 -16.26 -10.41 14.56
N PRO A 246 -17.04 -10.94 13.59
CA PRO A 246 -18.39 -11.42 13.84
C PRO A 246 -18.45 -12.68 14.72
N ASP A 247 -17.34 -13.38 14.96
CA ASP A 247 -17.29 -14.58 15.79
C ASP A 247 -16.78 -14.29 17.22
N SER A 248 -17.72 -14.17 18.16
CA SER A 248 -17.44 -13.95 19.60
C SER A 248 -16.53 -14.99 20.28
N THR A 249 -16.21 -16.10 19.63
CA THR A 249 -15.23 -17.09 20.12
C THR A 249 -13.77 -16.70 19.82
N ARG A 250 -13.53 -15.80 18.86
CA ARG A 250 -12.21 -15.44 18.31
C ARG A 250 -11.64 -14.15 18.91
N LYS A 251 -11.53 -14.11 20.24
CA LYS A 251 -11.28 -12.91 21.07
C LYS A 251 -9.93 -12.16 20.91
N ASN A 252 -9.23 -12.30 19.78
CA ASN A 252 -7.90 -11.73 19.56
C ASN A 252 -7.80 -10.89 18.26
N TRP A 253 -8.90 -10.67 17.50
CA TRP A 253 -8.82 -10.07 16.16
C TRP A 253 -9.75 -8.87 15.96
N PHE A 254 -9.17 -7.81 15.41
CA PHE A 254 -9.83 -6.54 15.10
C PHE A 254 -9.02 -5.79 14.04
N ARG A 255 -9.71 -5.18 13.05
CA ARG A 255 -9.10 -4.36 12.00
C ARG A 255 -9.46 -2.89 12.18
N GLY A 256 -8.43 -2.05 12.31
CA GLY A 256 -8.53 -0.61 12.47
C GLY A 256 -9.12 0.14 11.27
N GLY A 257 -9.63 1.35 11.52
CA GLY A 257 -10.00 2.32 10.50
C GLY A 257 -9.29 3.68 10.61
N PRO A 258 -7.95 3.77 10.77
CA PRO A 258 -7.27 5.06 10.89
C PRO A 258 -7.42 5.92 9.62
N VAL A 259 -7.75 7.20 9.76
CA VAL A 259 -7.99 8.12 8.63
C VAL A 259 -7.19 9.40 8.81
N ARG A 260 -6.64 9.94 7.73
CA ARG A 260 -5.97 11.23 7.72
C ARG A 260 -6.37 12.11 6.54
N VAL A 261 -6.58 13.39 6.77
CA VAL A 261 -6.94 14.38 5.75
C VAL A 261 -6.13 15.67 5.96
N ASN A 262 -5.36 16.07 4.95
CA ASN A 262 -4.53 17.28 4.97
C ASN A 262 -5.31 18.57 4.55
N GLY A 263 -6.58 18.65 4.91
CA GLY A 263 -7.50 19.75 4.59
C GLY A 263 -8.84 19.56 5.28
N ASP A 264 -9.88 20.25 4.81
CA ASP A 264 -11.25 20.12 5.34
C ASP A 264 -11.90 18.80 4.88
N LEU A 265 -12.69 18.18 5.76
CA LEU A 265 -13.36 16.89 5.53
C LEU A 265 -14.87 17.01 5.71
N THR A 266 -15.63 16.64 4.68
CA THR A 266 -17.08 16.49 4.74
C THR A 266 -17.47 15.01 4.65
N TRP A 267 -18.17 14.53 5.67
CA TRP A 267 -18.64 13.15 5.78
C TRP A 267 -20.02 12.95 5.14
N TYR A 268 -20.17 11.85 4.41
CA TYR A 268 -21.42 11.44 3.75
C TYR A 268 -21.83 10.03 4.17
N SER A 269 -23.12 9.82 4.45
CA SER A 269 -23.72 8.50 4.66
C SER A 269 -25.23 8.53 4.41
N GLY A 270 -25.86 7.36 4.29
CA GLY A 270 -27.31 7.20 4.34
C GLY A 270 -27.91 7.22 5.75
N SER A 271 -27.12 7.05 6.82
CA SER A 271 -27.61 7.23 8.22
C SER A 271 -26.50 7.25 9.28
N GLN A 272 -25.57 6.29 9.23
CA GLN A 272 -24.57 6.08 10.29
C GLN A 272 -23.20 5.77 9.71
N ILE A 273 -22.19 6.37 10.33
CA ILE A 273 -20.76 6.13 10.06
C ILE A 273 -20.17 5.44 11.28
N ASN A 274 -19.86 4.15 11.18
CA ASN A 274 -19.26 3.40 12.28
C ASN A 274 -17.74 3.39 12.11
N ILE A 275 -17.01 3.78 13.15
CA ILE A 275 -15.56 3.85 13.14
C ILE A 275 -15.01 3.05 14.33
N PHE A 276 -14.05 2.18 14.05
CA PHE A 276 -13.37 1.39 15.06
C PHE A 276 -11.88 1.73 15.06
N LEU A 277 -11.32 2.05 16.23
CA LEU A 277 -9.92 2.48 16.37
C LEU A 277 -9.24 1.82 17.57
N ARG A 278 -8.02 1.31 17.36
CA ARG A 278 -7.15 0.71 18.38
C ARG A 278 -6.56 1.75 19.33
N GLY A 279 -6.60 1.45 20.62
CA GLY A 279 -5.86 2.15 21.67
C GLY A 279 -5.34 1.19 22.75
N VAL A 280 -4.46 1.71 23.61
CA VAL A 280 -3.74 0.95 24.64
C VAL A 280 -3.93 1.63 25.99
N GLU A 281 -4.40 0.87 26.98
CA GLU A 281 -4.47 1.32 28.37
C GLU A 281 -3.06 1.31 29.00
N THR A 282 -2.64 2.42 29.61
CA THR A 282 -1.39 2.51 30.37
C THR A 282 -1.52 1.83 31.73
N THR A 283 -0.39 1.64 32.42
CA THR A 283 -0.36 1.23 33.84
C THR A 283 -1.01 2.24 34.79
N THR A 284 -1.24 3.48 34.36
CA THR A 284 -2.00 4.51 35.10
C THR A 284 -3.50 4.48 34.80
N GLY A 285 -3.96 3.66 33.84
CA GLY A 285 -5.35 3.59 33.39
C GLY A 285 -5.74 4.63 32.32
N ASP A 286 -4.76 5.39 31.80
CA ASP A 286 -4.97 6.34 30.71
C ASP A 286 -5.03 5.60 29.38
N LEU A 287 -5.95 5.98 28.48
CA LEU A 287 -6.08 5.34 27.17
C LEU A 287 -5.31 6.14 26.10
N ILE A 288 -4.26 5.55 25.53
CA ILE A 288 -3.47 6.14 24.46
C ILE A 288 -3.97 5.64 23.09
N PRO A 289 -4.37 6.53 22.16
CA PRO A 289 -4.78 6.14 20.81
C PRO A 289 -3.58 5.74 19.94
N VAL A 290 -3.61 4.51 19.43
CA VAL A 290 -2.66 3.95 18.45
C VAL A 290 -3.12 4.28 17.02
N GLU A 291 -4.43 4.19 16.79
CA GLU A 291 -5.12 4.58 15.56
C GLU A 291 -5.98 5.82 15.81
N ARG A 292 -6.11 6.69 14.79
CA ARG A 292 -6.72 8.02 14.91
C ARG A 292 -7.43 8.43 13.63
N ILE A 293 -8.40 9.32 13.79
CA ILE A 293 -8.88 10.22 12.75
C ILE A 293 -8.12 11.55 12.92
N GLU A 294 -7.38 11.96 11.90
CA GLU A 294 -6.54 13.15 11.92
C GLU A 294 -6.87 14.07 10.74
N VAL A 295 -7.64 15.12 10.99
CA VAL A 295 -8.01 16.13 9.98
C VAL A 295 -7.21 17.40 10.24
N ALA A 296 -6.57 17.97 9.21
CA ALA A 296 -5.77 19.19 9.35
C ALA A 296 -6.58 20.48 9.15
N GLY A 297 -7.81 20.35 8.64
CA GLY A 297 -8.83 21.40 8.58
C GLY A 297 -10.05 21.07 9.45
N GLU A 298 -11.22 21.58 9.09
CA GLU A 298 -12.47 21.31 9.81
C GLU A 298 -13.13 19.99 9.39
N MET A 299 -13.85 19.35 10.30
CA MET A 299 -14.74 18.22 10.02
C MET A 299 -16.19 18.67 9.99
N ARG A 300 -16.91 18.29 8.94
CA ARG A 300 -18.31 18.65 8.68
C ARG A 300 -19.14 17.41 8.36
N LEU A 301 -20.44 17.49 8.62
CA LEU A 301 -21.44 16.49 8.22
C LEU A 301 -22.20 17.03 7.00
N ALA A 302 -22.37 16.23 5.95
CA ALA A 302 -23.16 16.64 4.78
C ALA A 302 -24.66 16.74 5.08
N ASP A 303 -25.16 15.92 6.00
CA ASP A 303 -26.53 15.96 6.52
C ASP A 303 -26.51 15.87 8.05
N GLN A 304 -27.33 16.70 8.70
CA GLN A 304 -27.53 16.70 10.16
C GLN A 304 -28.20 15.42 10.68
N THR A 305 -28.80 14.60 9.81
CA THR A 305 -29.27 13.26 10.20
C THR A 305 -28.15 12.22 10.37
N THR A 306 -26.97 12.46 9.76
CA THR A 306 -25.85 11.51 9.81
C THR A 306 -25.15 11.55 11.16
N SER A 307 -25.00 10.37 11.79
CA SER A 307 -24.26 10.23 13.06
C SER A 307 -22.92 9.51 12.84
N ILE A 308 -21.82 10.08 13.36
CA ILE A 308 -20.50 9.43 13.41
C ILE A 308 -20.35 8.74 14.77
N LEU A 309 -20.17 7.43 14.78
CA LEU A 309 -20.10 6.58 15.97
C LEU A 309 -18.72 5.95 16.08
N LEU A 310 -17.94 6.37 17.07
CA LEU A 310 -16.62 5.82 17.38
C LEU A 310 -16.71 4.74 18.46
N THR A 311 -16.19 3.55 18.19
CA THR A 311 -15.94 2.52 19.21
C THR A 311 -14.43 2.38 19.41
N ARG A 312 -13.95 2.60 20.65
CA ARG A 312 -12.53 2.42 20.97
C ARG A 312 -12.26 0.95 21.30
N MET A 313 -11.21 0.41 20.72
CA MET A 313 -10.86 -1.01 20.75
C MET A 313 -9.53 -1.23 21.45
N ARG A 314 -9.42 -2.29 22.25
CA ARG A 314 -8.13 -2.77 22.77
C ARG A 314 -7.32 -3.45 21.66
N PRO A 315 -6.01 -3.72 21.85
CA PRO A 315 -5.20 -4.43 20.86
C PRO A 315 -5.65 -5.88 20.64
N ASP A 316 -6.36 -6.48 21.62
CA ASP A 316 -6.98 -7.82 21.49
C ASP A 316 -8.31 -7.81 20.71
N GLY A 317 -8.81 -6.64 20.32
CA GLY A 317 -10.08 -6.52 19.61
C GLY A 317 -11.33 -6.54 20.51
N SER A 318 -11.18 -6.50 21.83
CA SER A 318 -12.31 -6.22 22.73
C SER A 318 -12.68 -4.73 22.70
N PRO A 319 -13.99 -4.37 22.67
CA PRO A 319 -14.40 -2.98 22.83
C PRO A 319 -14.08 -2.49 24.25
N ILE A 320 -13.63 -1.24 24.33
CA ILE A 320 -13.40 -0.53 25.60
C ILE A 320 -14.72 0.08 26.07
N ASP A 321 -15.50 0.61 25.13
CA ASP A 321 -16.76 1.31 25.38
C ASP A 321 -17.95 0.34 25.35
N SER A 322 -18.87 0.48 26.32
CA SER A 322 -20.15 -0.26 26.32
C SER A 322 -21.17 0.29 25.32
N THR A 323 -20.96 1.52 24.85
CA THR A 323 -21.79 2.21 23.85
C THR A 323 -20.88 3.10 22.99
N PRO A 324 -21.04 3.14 21.65
CA PRO A 324 -20.24 4.00 20.79
C PRO A 324 -20.33 5.49 21.17
N ILE A 325 -19.23 6.20 21.02
CA ILE A 325 -19.09 7.63 21.26
C ILE A 325 -19.57 8.39 20.03
N LEU A 326 -20.55 9.28 20.19
CA LEU A 326 -20.96 10.21 19.13
C LEU A 326 -19.87 11.26 18.89
N LEU A 327 -19.25 11.24 17.71
CA LEU A 327 -18.37 12.30 17.25
C LEU A 327 -19.19 13.39 16.56
N ARG A 328 -18.83 14.64 16.85
CA ARG A 328 -19.52 15.85 16.35
C ARG A 328 -18.64 16.59 15.34
N GLN A 329 -19.26 17.46 14.55
CA GLN A 329 -18.57 18.37 13.64
C GLN A 329 -17.74 19.42 14.40
N SER A 330 -16.76 20.03 13.73
CA SER A 330 -15.70 20.80 14.39
C SER A 330 -16.16 22.07 15.10
N ASP A 331 -17.24 22.69 14.63
CA ASP A 331 -17.84 23.93 15.14
C ASP A 331 -18.84 23.70 16.31
N ASP A 332 -19.23 22.46 16.56
CA ASP A 332 -20.14 22.07 17.64
C ASP A 332 -19.49 22.37 19.01
N PRO A 333 -20.18 23.08 19.94
CA PRO A 333 -19.65 23.38 21.27
C PRO A 333 -19.36 22.13 22.12
N ASP A 334 -20.04 21.01 21.86
CA ASP A 334 -19.85 19.73 22.56
C ASP A 334 -18.81 18.83 21.87
N PHE A 335 -18.01 19.36 20.94
CA PHE A 335 -16.94 18.60 20.28
C PHE A 335 -15.98 17.97 21.30
N THR A 336 -15.69 16.68 21.13
CA THR A 336 -14.76 15.90 21.94
C THR A 336 -13.72 15.21 21.07
N THR A 337 -12.47 15.19 21.52
CA THR A 337 -11.41 14.38 20.88
C THR A 337 -11.52 12.88 21.20
N ALA A 338 -12.47 12.49 22.06
CA ALA A 338 -12.63 11.14 22.60
C ALA A 338 -11.36 10.56 23.27
N GLY A 339 -10.49 11.43 23.80
CA GLY A 339 -9.17 11.05 24.34
C GLY A 339 -8.04 11.14 23.30
N GLY A 340 -8.22 11.91 22.23
CA GLY A 340 -7.25 12.07 21.14
C GLY A 340 -7.38 11.06 20.00
N PHE A 341 -8.43 10.22 19.99
CA PHE A 341 -8.77 9.30 18.90
C PHE A 341 -9.29 10.04 17.66
N CYS A 342 -9.98 11.17 17.86
CA CYS A 342 -10.42 12.04 16.79
C CYS A 342 -9.85 13.45 17.02
N ARG A 343 -9.29 14.05 15.97
CA ARG A 343 -8.64 15.35 16.00
C ARG A 343 -8.79 16.08 14.68
N ASP A 344 -8.81 17.40 14.75
CA ASP A 344 -9.07 18.31 13.64
C ASP A 344 -8.08 19.49 13.62
N GLY A 345 -8.22 20.41 12.67
CA GLY A 345 -7.32 21.56 12.49
C GLY A 345 -7.48 22.71 13.50
N SER A 346 -8.44 22.64 14.43
CA SER A 346 -8.78 23.78 15.29
C SER A 346 -7.72 24.07 16.37
N ASP A 347 -7.32 25.34 16.49
CA ASP A 347 -6.49 25.86 17.59
C ASP A 347 -7.24 25.96 18.93
N ARG A 348 -8.56 25.69 18.95
CA ARG A 348 -9.36 25.64 20.19
C ARG A 348 -9.01 24.37 20.99
N THR A 349 -9.48 24.27 22.22
CA THR A 349 -9.55 22.98 22.93
C THR A 349 -10.89 22.30 22.68
N ASP A 350 -10.98 21.01 22.97
CA ASP A 350 -12.27 20.31 23.03
C ASP A 350 -13.04 20.63 24.33
N VAL A 351 -14.25 20.07 24.48
CA VAL A 351 -15.12 20.25 25.67
C VAL A 351 -14.44 19.83 26.98
N ASN A 352 -13.48 18.90 26.93
CA ASN A 352 -12.69 18.43 28.06
C ASN A 352 -11.39 19.21 28.27
N LYS A 353 -11.18 20.31 27.53
CA LYS A 353 -9.97 21.14 27.51
C LYS A 353 -8.72 20.43 26.95
N ALA A 354 -8.89 19.34 26.22
CA ALA A 354 -7.79 18.67 25.53
C ALA A 354 -7.42 19.40 24.23
N PRO A 355 -6.13 19.39 23.82
CA PRO A 355 -5.72 19.92 22.52
C PRO A 355 -6.22 19.03 21.37
N ARG A 356 -6.93 19.63 20.43
CA ARG A 356 -7.50 18.95 19.23
C ARG A 356 -6.69 19.18 17.95
N GLY A 357 -6.03 20.33 17.81
CA GLY A 357 -5.26 20.75 16.64
C GLY A 357 -4.28 19.71 16.06
N ILE A 358 -4.46 19.39 14.78
CA ILE A 358 -3.57 18.61 13.91
C ILE A 358 -3.07 19.48 12.76
N ARG A 359 -1.79 19.31 12.41
CA ARG A 359 -1.17 20.02 11.27
C ARG A 359 -1.06 19.09 10.06
N ARG A 360 -1.04 19.69 8.87
CA ARG A 360 -0.70 19.03 7.60
C ARG A 360 0.70 18.41 7.68
N ILE A 361 0.86 17.21 7.11
CA ILE A 361 2.18 16.61 6.81
C ILE A 361 2.39 16.63 5.30
N ASP A 362 3.63 16.74 4.83
CA ASP A 362 3.89 16.72 3.40
C ASP A 362 3.70 15.31 2.80
N PRO A 363 3.08 15.16 1.62
CA PRO A 363 2.95 13.88 0.95
C PRO A 363 4.30 13.23 0.62
N PRO A 364 4.33 11.89 0.46
CA PRO A 364 5.44 11.20 -0.19
C PRO A 364 5.50 11.52 -1.68
N ILE A 365 6.70 11.63 -2.26
CA ILE A 365 6.87 12.02 -3.68
C ILE A 365 7.59 10.92 -4.46
N ILE A 366 6.90 10.37 -5.46
CA ILE A 366 7.34 9.32 -6.40
C ILE A 366 8.43 9.85 -7.33
N ASP A 367 8.24 11.04 -7.91
CA ASP A 367 9.16 11.66 -8.87
C ASP A 367 10.34 12.40 -8.22
N THR A 368 10.68 12.05 -6.97
CA THR A 368 11.84 12.62 -6.27
C THR A 368 13.15 12.29 -7.02
N PHE A 369 13.97 13.32 -7.24
CA PHE A 369 15.31 13.17 -7.79
C PHE A 369 16.27 12.49 -6.82
N ASP A 370 17.25 11.78 -7.38
CA ASP A 370 18.42 11.23 -6.69
C ASP A 370 19.24 12.30 -5.93
N LEU A 371 20.20 11.85 -5.13
CA LEU A 371 21.08 12.71 -4.33
C LEU A 371 21.90 13.68 -5.20
N THR A 372 22.21 13.30 -6.44
CA THR A 372 22.91 14.11 -7.45
C THR A 372 22.00 15.08 -8.21
N ARG A 373 20.68 15.03 -8.00
CA ARG A 373 19.63 15.84 -8.64
C ARG A 373 19.59 15.69 -10.17
N SER A 374 19.96 14.52 -10.67
CA SER A 374 20.11 14.20 -12.09
C SER A 374 19.00 13.34 -12.66
N VAL A 375 18.46 12.39 -11.88
CA VAL A 375 17.55 11.35 -12.36
C VAL A 375 16.49 11.04 -11.30
N HIS A 376 15.26 10.68 -11.69
CA HIS A 376 14.22 10.21 -10.77
C HIS A 376 14.59 8.86 -10.12
N ARG A 377 14.31 8.71 -8.81
CA ARG A 377 14.66 7.53 -8.01
C ARG A 377 14.34 6.19 -8.69
N TYR A 378 13.12 6.02 -9.20
CA TYR A 378 12.68 4.73 -9.76
C TYR A 378 13.33 4.38 -11.10
N LEU A 379 13.84 5.36 -11.86
CA LEU A 379 14.68 5.11 -13.03
C LEU A 379 16.08 4.63 -12.63
N VAL A 380 16.65 5.15 -11.53
CA VAL A 380 17.94 4.67 -10.99
C VAL A 380 17.85 3.23 -10.49
N LEU A 381 16.73 2.88 -9.86
CA LEU A 381 16.43 1.52 -9.39
C LEU A 381 16.17 0.51 -10.52
N THR A 382 15.79 0.96 -11.71
CA THR A 382 15.38 0.09 -12.83
C THR A 382 16.29 0.31 -14.04
N LEU A 383 15.95 1.25 -14.93
CA LEU A 383 16.66 1.55 -16.17
C LEU A 383 18.18 1.70 -16.02
N TYR A 384 18.65 2.56 -15.10
CA TYR A 384 20.09 2.85 -14.96
C TYR A 384 20.85 1.84 -14.10
N SER A 385 20.16 0.83 -13.56
CA SER A 385 20.79 -0.28 -12.84
C SER A 385 21.15 -1.48 -13.71
N GLY A 386 20.86 -1.42 -15.01
CA GLY A 386 21.19 -2.47 -15.97
C GLY A 386 22.67 -2.55 -16.32
N GLU A 387 23.17 -3.77 -16.51
CA GLU A 387 24.50 -3.99 -17.07
C GLU A 387 24.54 -3.55 -18.54
N ARG A 388 25.66 -2.95 -18.95
CA ARG A 388 25.93 -2.66 -20.36
C ARG A 388 26.64 -3.84 -21.02
N VAL A 389 25.97 -4.48 -21.98
CA VAL A 389 26.56 -5.56 -22.78
C VAL A 389 26.74 -5.15 -24.23
N ARG A 390 27.61 -5.85 -24.95
CA ARG A 390 27.85 -5.62 -26.37
C ARG A 390 26.90 -6.49 -27.19
N GLY A 391 25.90 -5.89 -27.81
CA GLY A 391 24.90 -6.58 -28.63
C GLY A 391 24.89 -6.11 -30.09
N LEU A 392 24.26 -6.87 -30.96
CA LEU A 392 24.04 -6.50 -32.37
C LEU A 392 22.77 -5.64 -32.47
N VAL A 393 22.87 -4.45 -33.06
CA VAL A 393 21.76 -3.54 -33.35
C VAL A 393 21.83 -3.14 -34.82
N ASN A 394 20.83 -3.48 -35.62
CA ASN A 394 20.80 -3.22 -37.07
C ASN A 394 22.10 -3.66 -37.78
N GLY A 395 22.59 -4.87 -37.46
CA GLY A 395 23.82 -5.43 -38.01
C GLY A 395 25.13 -4.80 -37.53
N ARG A 396 25.11 -3.87 -36.56
CA ARG A 396 26.31 -3.25 -35.98
C ARG A 396 26.42 -3.53 -34.49
N TRP A 397 27.60 -3.87 -34.02
CA TRP A 397 27.89 -4.01 -32.60
C TRP A 397 27.78 -2.67 -31.87
N ARG A 398 26.96 -2.61 -30.82
CA ARG A 398 26.81 -1.44 -29.93
C ARG A 398 26.81 -1.89 -28.47
N TRP A 399 27.14 -0.97 -27.57
CA TRP A 399 26.87 -1.14 -26.15
C TRP A 399 25.40 -0.83 -25.90
N ILE A 400 24.69 -1.79 -25.31
CA ILE A 400 23.25 -1.74 -25.01
C ILE A 400 23.10 -1.81 -23.49
N ASN A 401 22.24 -0.97 -22.91
CA ASN A 401 21.88 -1.09 -21.50
C ASN A 401 20.77 -2.14 -21.36
N LEU A 402 21.05 -3.25 -20.68
CA LEU A 402 20.06 -4.30 -20.47
C LEU A 402 18.87 -3.86 -19.59
N GLY A 403 19.03 -2.78 -18.82
CA GLY A 403 17.95 -2.15 -18.07
C GLY A 403 16.82 -1.64 -18.97
N GLU A 404 17.09 -1.26 -20.22
CA GLU A 404 16.06 -0.84 -21.20
C GLU A 404 15.05 -1.95 -21.52
N TYR A 405 15.40 -3.21 -21.22
CA TYR A 405 14.62 -4.42 -21.51
C TYR A 405 14.16 -5.18 -20.26
N GLY A 406 14.22 -4.54 -19.07
CA GLY A 406 13.77 -5.14 -17.80
C GLY A 406 14.85 -5.85 -16.96
N TRP A 407 16.07 -5.98 -17.48
CA TRP A 407 17.17 -6.73 -16.83
C TRP A 407 18.12 -5.85 -15.98
N GLY A 408 17.61 -4.76 -15.40
CA GLY A 408 18.27 -4.03 -14.29
C GLY A 408 17.92 -4.65 -12.94
N ARG A 409 18.42 -4.12 -11.80
CA ARG A 409 18.09 -4.57 -10.43
C ARG A 409 16.57 -4.62 -10.17
N GLY A 410 15.83 -3.68 -10.76
CA GLY A 410 14.38 -3.75 -10.93
C GLY A 410 14.00 -3.74 -12.42
N ILE A 411 12.73 -4.00 -12.71
CA ILE A 411 12.22 -4.06 -14.09
C ILE A 411 11.80 -2.67 -14.54
N TYR A 412 12.29 -2.24 -15.71
CA TYR A 412 11.89 -1.01 -16.39
C TYR A 412 11.02 -1.32 -17.60
N ILE A 413 9.96 -0.53 -17.81
CA ILE A 413 9.07 -0.61 -18.95
C ILE A 413 8.96 0.78 -19.60
N GLY A 414 9.64 0.95 -20.75
CA GLY A 414 9.58 2.17 -21.55
C GLY A 414 8.34 2.20 -22.45
N ASN A 415 7.17 2.46 -21.87
CA ASN A 415 5.86 2.58 -22.54
C ASN A 415 5.27 3.99 -22.47
N SER A 416 6.10 5.05 -22.60
CA SER A 416 5.68 6.46 -22.55
C SER A 416 4.62 6.89 -23.58
N THR A 417 4.31 6.03 -24.55
CA THR A 417 3.20 6.16 -25.50
C THR A 417 1.85 5.64 -24.99
N ASP A 418 1.82 4.70 -24.04
CA ASP A 418 0.59 4.26 -23.36
C ASP A 418 0.18 5.31 -22.31
N LYS A 419 -0.50 6.38 -22.73
CA LYS A 419 -0.96 7.44 -21.83
C LYS A 419 -2.27 8.05 -22.30
N GLN A 420 -3.02 8.61 -21.36
CA GLN A 420 -4.29 9.30 -21.58
C GLN A 420 -4.15 10.75 -21.09
N ASP A 421 -3.51 11.60 -21.89
CA ASP A 421 -3.37 13.01 -21.52
C ASP A 421 -4.75 13.69 -21.61
N GLU A 422 -5.18 14.37 -20.54
CA GLU A 422 -6.38 15.20 -20.56
C GLU A 422 -6.16 16.44 -21.46
N SER A 423 -7.23 16.93 -22.07
CA SER A 423 -7.22 18.09 -22.95
C SER A 423 -8.33 19.06 -22.57
N GLU A 424 -8.07 20.36 -22.75
CA GLU A 424 -9.07 21.41 -22.63
C GLU A 424 -9.25 22.08 -23.99
N THR A 425 -10.48 22.16 -24.50
CA THR A 425 -10.80 22.93 -25.71
C THR A 425 -12.03 23.79 -25.47
N LEU A 426 -12.21 24.83 -26.29
CA LEU A 426 -13.34 25.78 -26.20
C LEU A 426 -14.72 25.11 -26.34
N VAL A 427 -14.79 23.87 -26.84
CA VAL A 427 -16.03 23.11 -27.07
C VAL A 427 -16.16 21.91 -26.11
N GLY A 428 -15.38 21.89 -25.03
CA GLY A 428 -15.18 20.72 -24.18
C GLY A 428 -13.93 19.93 -24.59
N GLY A 429 -13.39 19.15 -23.66
CA GLY A 429 -12.13 18.43 -23.86
C GLY A 429 -12.15 17.05 -23.20
N TYR A 430 -11.27 16.16 -23.64
CA TYR A 430 -11.16 14.81 -23.09
C TYR A 430 -10.64 14.88 -21.65
N THR A 431 -11.39 14.28 -20.71
CA THR A 431 -10.92 13.99 -19.35
C THR A 431 -11.09 12.49 -19.10
N MET A 432 -10.16 11.89 -18.36
CA MET A 432 -10.22 10.45 -18.06
C MET A 432 -11.48 10.09 -17.27
N ARG A 433 -11.93 10.99 -16.38
CA ARG A 433 -13.13 10.77 -15.56
C ARG A 433 -14.42 10.75 -16.38
N ALA A 434 -14.60 11.68 -17.31
CA ALA A 434 -15.78 11.66 -18.20
C ALA A 434 -15.78 10.40 -19.09
N ASP A 435 -14.61 9.98 -19.56
CA ASP A 435 -14.43 8.71 -20.28
C ASP A 435 -14.77 7.47 -19.42
N TRP A 436 -14.41 7.44 -18.14
CA TRP A 436 -14.77 6.32 -17.24
C TRP A 436 -16.28 6.22 -16.95
N LEU A 437 -17.01 7.33 -16.95
CA LEU A 437 -18.46 7.37 -16.70
C LEU A 437 -19.31 7.11 -17.95
N GLU A 438 -18.82 7.49 -19.14
CA GLU A 438 -19.59 7.43 -20.39
C GLU A 438 -19.08 6.36 -21.37
N PRO A 439 -19.67 5.14 -21.38
CA PRO A 439 -19.44 4.16 -22.44
C PRO A 439 -19.70 4.73 -23.82
N ASN A 440 -18.68 4.67 -24.69
CA ASN A 440 -18.64 5.29 -26.01
C ASN A 440 -18.67 6.83 -26.00
N ASN A 441 -17.95 7.47 -25.06
CA ASN A 441 -17.53 8.87 -25.20
C ASN A 441 -16.91 9.09 -26.59
N PRO A 442 -17.48 9.96 -27.47
CA PRO A 442 -17.02 10.10 -28.85
C PRO A 442 -15.63 10.74 -28.99
N MET A 443 -15.04 11.20 -27.88
CA MET A 443 -13.66 11.68 -27.79
C MET A 443 -12.66 10.58 -27.39
N SER A 444 -13.12 9.34 -27.18
CA SER A 444 -12.34 8.22 -26.62
C SER A 444 -12.47 6.93 -27.46
N PRO A 445 -11.36 6.28 -27.85
CA PRO A 445 -11.37 4.97 -28.50
C PRO A 445 -11.29 3.80 -27.51
N TYR A 446 -11.31 4.04 -26.19
CA TYR A 446 -10.96 3.03 -25.18
C TYR A 446 -12.15 2.15 -24.75
N TRP A 447 -13.38 2.52 -25.07
CA TRP A 447 -14.55 1.65 -24.93
C TRP A 447 -14.69 0.73 -26.13
N ASN A 448 -14.60 -0.58 -25.90
CA ASN A 448 -14.81 -1.62 -26.89
C ASN A 448 -16.10 -2.40 -26.54
N GLY A 449 -17.24 -1.83 -26.97
CA GLY A 449 -18.56 -2.28 -26.53
C GLY A 449 -18.74 -2.08 -25.01
N PRO A 450 -19.08 -3.13 -24.24
CA PRO A 450 -19.23 -3.02 -22.79
C PRO A 450 -17.90 -3.03 -22.01
N PHE A 451 -16.75 -3.19 -22.68
CA PHE A 451 -15.44 -3.32 -22.05
C PHE A 451 -14.62 -2.02 -22.16
N TYR A 452 -14.15 -1.49 -21.03
CA TYR A 452 -13.16 -0.42 -21.03
C TYR A 452 -11.75 -1.00 -21.12
N VAL A 453 -11.03 -0.71 -22.21
CA VAL A 453 -9.70 -1.21 -22.52
C VAL A 453 -8.75 0.00 -22.67
N PRO A 454 -8.20 0.53 -21.56
CA PRO A 454 -7.29 1.67 -21.61
C PRO A 454 -5.96 1.28 -22.27
N PRO A 455 -5.20 2.26 -22.81
CA PRO A 455 -3.83 2.02 -23.24
C PRO A 455 -2.98 1.81 -21.99
N GLY A 456 -2.09 0.81 -21.98
CA GLY A 456 -1.32 0.46 -20.80
C GLY A 456 -0.73 -0.93 -20.89
N VAL A 457 0.53 -1.07 -20.47
CA VAL A 457 1.19 -2.37 -20.41
C VAL A 457 0.45 -3.29 -19.44
N VAL A 458 0.14 -4.51 -19.89
CA VAL A 458 -0.52 -5.51 -19.05
C VAL A 458 0.54 -6.29 -18.28
N ILE A 459 0.44 -6.30 -16.95
CA ILE A 459 1.27 -7.07 -16.04
C ILE A 459 0.40 -8.15 -15.40
N THR A 460 0.70 -9.42 -15.67
CA THR A 460 0.05 -10.55 -15.02
C THR A 460 1.01 -11.19 -14.03
N LEU A 461 0.59 -11.25 -12.76
CA LEU A 461 1.37 -11.85 -11.67
C LEU A 461 1.06 -13.35 -11.60
N HIS A 462 2.06 -14.20 -11.82
CA HIS A 462 1.94 -15.64 -11.62
C HIS A 462 2.64 -16.06 -10.31
N PRO A 463 2.03 -16.95 -9.50
CA PRO A 463 2.64 -17.42 -8.26
C PRO A 463 3.61 -18.59 -8.47
N ASN A 464 3.62 -19.15 -9.69
CA ASN A 464 4.35 -20.36 -10.08
C ASN A 464 5.31 -20.05 -11.23
N ASP A 465 6.24 -20.98 -11.47
CA ASP A 465 7.03 -21.07 -12.70
C ASP A 465 6.11 -21.32 -13.91
N THR A 466 6.27 -20.53 -14.97
CA THR A 466 5.51 -20.63 -16.22
C THR A 466 6.37 -20.91 -17.45
N ASP A 467 7.69 -20.68 -17.38
CA ASP A 467 8.63 -20.79 -18.50
C ASP A 467 9.65 -21.96 -18.38
N GLY A 468 9.66 -22.64 -17.23
CA GLY A 468 10.45 -23.82 -16.88
C GLY A 468 11.79 -23.55 -16.19
N ASP A 469 12.10 -22.32 -15.78
CA ASP A 469 13.40 -21.96 -15.19
C ASP A 469 13.59 -22.31 -13.71
N GLY A 470 12.53 -22.76 -13.04
CA GLY A 470 12.51 -23.12 -11.61
C GLY A 470 12.25 -21.94 -10.66
N GLN A 471 11.90 -20.76 -11.16
CA GLN A 471 11.52 -19.58 -10.39
C GLN A 471 10.09 -19.14 -10.73
N PRO A 472 9.38 -18.46 -9.83
CA PRO A 472 8.08 -17.87 -10.16
C PRO A 472 8.20 -16.70 -11.14
N ASP A 473 7.18 -16.56 -11.99
CA ASP A 473 7.17 -15.64 -13.13
C ASP A 473 6.17 -14.48 -13.03
N LEU A 474 6.45 -13.41 -13.77
CA LEU A 474 5.45 -12.45 -14.19
C LEU A 474 5.49 -12.27 -15.71
N THR A 475 4.32 -11.99 -16.28
CA THR A 475 4.17 -11.77 -17.73
C THR A 475 3.89 -10.30 -18.00
N ILE A 476 4.65 -9.69 -18.92
CA ILE A 476 4.50 -8.30 -19.37
C ILE A 476 4.07 -8.31 -20.83
N THR A 477 2.89 -7.78 -21.15
CA THR A 477 2.38 -7.64 -22.53
C THR A 477 2.25 -6.17 -22.90
N ARG A 478 3.00 -5.74 -23.91
CA ARG A 478 2.97 -4.37 -24.44
C ARG A 478 1.82 -4.15 -25.42
N THR A 479 1.08 -3.07 -25.21
CA THR A 479 -0.04 -2.63 -26.06
C THR A 479 0.36 -1.55 -27.07
N ASP A 480 1.49 -0.87 -26.85
CA ASP A 480 1.86 0.37 -27.54
C ASP A 480 2.46 0.22 -28.95
N ALA A 481 2.42 -0.99 -29.54
CA ALA A 481 3.13 -1.37 -30.76
C ALA A 481 2.71 -0.54 -32.01
N PRO A 482 3.52 0.43 -32.48
CA PRO A 482 3.05 1.36 -33.52
C PRO A 482 2.97 0.69 -34.89
N GLY A 483 1.77 0.74 -35.51
CA GLY A 483 1.57 0.36 -36.91
C GLY A 483 1.93 -1.09 -37.23
N GLY A 484 1.70 -2.03 -36.31
CA GLY A 484 1.97 -3.46 -36.51
C GLY A 484 3.45 -3.86 -36.48
N ARG A 485 4.36 -2.97 -36.07
CA ARG A 485 5.75 -3.35 -35.78
C ARG A 485 5.81 -4.17 -34.49
N LYS A 486 6.26 -5.43 -34.59
CA LYS A 486 6.59 -6.24 -33.41
C LYS A 486 7.66 -5.54 -32.58
N TYR A 487 7.46 -5.45 -31.27
CA TYR A 487 8.56 -5.19 -30.35
C TYR A 487 9.59 -6.31 -30.46
N VAL A 488 10.86 -5.93 -30.50
CA VAL A 488 11.97 -6.86 -30.41
C VAL A 488 12.51 -6.75 -28.99
N TRP A 489 12.04 -7.64 -28.12
CA TRP A 489 12.63 -7.84 -26.82
C TRP A 489 14.09 -8.29 -26.94
N ARG A 490 14.86 -8.15 -25.87
CA ARG A 490 16.19 -8.75 -25.75
C ARG A 490 16.27 -9.59 -24.50
N ASP A 491 17.04 -10.67 -24.57
CA ASP A 491 17.38 -11.47 -23.40
C ASP A 491 18.47 -10.80 -22.53
N ALA A 492 18.79 -11.41 -21.37
CA ALA A 492 19.78 -10.91 -20.43
C ALA A 492 21.25 -10.99 -20.92
N TRP A 493 21.49 -11.47 -22.15
CA TRP A 493 22.77 -11.40 -22.88
C TRP A 493 22.75 -10.35 -24.00
N GLY A 494 21.60 -9.72 -24.26
CA GLY A 494 21.43 -8.68 -25.27
C GLY A 494 21.13 -9.21 -26.68
N ASN A 495 20.80 -10.50 -26.83
CA ASN A 495 20.35 -11.05 -28.11
C ASN A 495 18.90 -10.62 -28.37
N GLU A 496 18.55 -10.39 -29.63
CA GLU A 496 17.17 -10.09 -30.04
C GLU A 496 16.30 -11.34 -29.96
N ARG A 497 15.07 -11.19 -29.43
CA ARG A 497 14.09 -12.26 -29.21
C ARG A 497 12.78 -11.95 -29.94
N PRO A 498 12.77 -11.96 -31.30
CA PRO A 498 11.56 -11.67 -32.10
C PRO A 498 10.45 -12.71 -31.92
N GLU A 499 10.76 -13.90 -31.41
CA GLU A 499 9.83 -14.99 -31.11
C GLU A 499 8.86 -14.66 -29.96
N TRP A 500 9.25 -13.79 -29.02
CA TRP A 500 8.42 -13.36 -27.89
C TRP A 500 7.30 -12.38 -28.31
N GLY A 501 7.48 -11.64 -29.41
CA GLY A 501 6.48 -10.68 -29.91
C GLY A 501 6.21 -9.54 -28.92
N SER A 502 4.94 -9.29 -28.58
CA SER A 502 4.52 -8.25 -27.63
C SER A 502 4.68 -8.64 -26.16
N THR A 503 4.86 -9.92 -25.87
CA THR A 503 4.74 -10.49 -24.52
C THR A 503 6.05 -11.13 -24.09
N VAL A 504 6.51 -10.80 -22.88
CA VAL A 504 7.69 -11.42 -22.26
C VAL A 504 7.30 -11.99 -20.90
N THR A 505 7.81 -13.19 -20.62
CA THR A 505 7.77 -13.81 -19.30
C THR A 505 9.16 -13.67 -18.69
N MET A 506 9.23 -13.31 -17.41
CA MET A 506 10.50 -13.19 -16.68
C MET A 506 10.30 -13.39 -15.17
N PRO A 507 11.32 -13.86 -14.45
CA PRO A 507 11.25 -14.01 -13.01
C PRO A 507 11.17 -12.67 -12.29
N TYR A 508 10.51 -12.65 -11.13
CA TYR A 508 10.34 -11.45 -10.29
C TYR A 508 11.67 -10.84 -9.84
N PRO A 509 11.76 -9.51 -9.68
CA PRO A 509 12.94 -8.85 -9.13
C PRO A 509 13.05 -9.01 -7.60
N ASP A 510 13.00 -10.25 -7.08
CA ASP A 510 12.91 -10.60 -5.65
C ASP A 510 14.00 -9.87 -4.82
N PRO A 511 13.64 -8.98 -3.87
CA PRO A 511 14.61 -8.20 -3.09
C PRO A 511 15.44 -9.05 -2.12
N ASN A 512 15.06 -10.30 -1.86
CA ASN A 512 15.72 -11.21 -0.93
C ASN A 512 16.60 -12.25 -1.67
N LYS A 513 16.17 -12.71 -2.86
CA LYS A 513 16.85 -13.78 -3.64
C LYS A 513 17.55 -13.28 -4.90
N GLY A 514 17.18 -12.11 -5.43
CA GLY A 514 17.51 -11.70 -6.79
C GLY A 514 16.88 -12.62 -7.84
N ARG A 515 17.49 -12.68 -9.01
CA ARG A 515 17.08 -13.56 -10.12
C ARG A 515 18.26 -14.34 -10.67
N THR A 516 18.04 -15.62 -10.94
CA THR A 516 18.94 -16.45 -11.74
C THR A 516 18.41 -16.44 -13.17
N ILE A 517 19.12 -15.85 -14.13
CA ILE A 517 18.71 -15.91 -15.54
C ILE A 517 19.50 -16.99 -16.25
N TYR A 518 18.82 -17.91 -16.93
CA TYR A 518 19.42 -18.98 -17.72
C TYR A 518 19.41 -18.68 -19.22
N ASP A 519 20.48 -19.06 -19.92
CA ASP A 519 20.54 -18.91 -21.37
C ASP A 519 19.66 -19.96 -22.05
N ARG A 520 19.10 -19.62 -23.22
CA ARG A 520 18.22 -20.49 -23.99
C ARG A 520 18.83 -20.78 -25.36
N ASP A 521 18.87 -22.05 -25.73
CA ASP A 521 19.38 -22.49 -27.03
C ASP A 521 18.48 -22.04 -28.20
N GLN A 522 18.89 -22.36 -29.43
CA GLN A 522 18.15 -22.02 -30.66
C GLN A 522 16.76 -22.71 -30.78
N PHE A 523 16.44 -23.65 -29.91
CA PHE A 523 15.16 -24.34 -29.81
C PHE A 523 14.35 -23.89 -28.59
N GLY A 524 14.87 -22.95 -27.78
CA GLY A 524 14.24 -22.42 -26.57
C GLY A 524 14.56 -23.20 -25.28
N ASN A 525 15.37 -24.26 -25.33
CA ASN A 525 15.69 -25.08 -24.16
C ASN A 525 16.66 -24.36 -23.23
N ILE A 526 16.46 -24.54 -21.92
CA ILE A 526 17.28 -23.94 -20.87
C ILE A 526 18.66 -24.61 -20.78
N ILE A 527 19.71 -23.80 -20.89
CA ILE A 527 21.12 -24.21 -20.73
C ILE A 527 21.51 -23.98 -19.27
N TRP A 528 21.17 -24.95 -18.39
CA TRP A 528 21.39 -24.89 -16.94
C TRP A 528 22.82 -24.51 -16.48
N THR A 529 23.83 -24.79 -17.30
CA THR A 529 25.24 -24.46 -17.03
C THR A 529 25.60 -23.01 -17.33
N ARG A 530 24.83 -22.30 -18.16
CA ARG A 530 25.06 -20.90 -18.54
C ARG A 530 24.00 -20.01 -17.89
N LYS A 531 24.31 -19.57 -16.67
CA LYS A 531 23.46 -18.70 -15.86
C LYS A 531 24.12 -17.39 -15.50
N LYS A 532 23.30 -16.38 -15.20
CA LYS A 532 23.68 -15.03 -14.77
C LYS A 532 22.87 -14.66 -13.53
N GLN A 533 23.53 -14.28 -12.44
CA GLN A 533 22.83 -13.71 -11.29
C GLN A 533 22.59 -12.22 -11.52
N LEU A 534 21.36 -11.78 -11.28
CA LEU A 534 20.99 -10.36 -11.18
C LEU A 534 20.47 -10.11 -9.76
N ASP A 535 20.90 -9.02 -9.14
CA ASP A 535 20.27 -8.56 -7.91
C ASP A 535 18.79 -8.19 -8.16
N GLY A 536 17.98 -8.29 -7.12
CA GLY A 536 16.60 -7.83 -7.10
C GLY A 536 16.44 -6.68 -6.11
N ASN A 537 15.49 -5.79 -6.37
CA ASN A 537 15.13 -4.71 -5.45
C ASN A 537 13.62 -4.58 -5.21
N GLY A 538 12.85 -5.52 -5.76
CA GLY A 538 11.39 -5.57 -5.67
C GLY A 538 10.65 -4.45 -6.39
N VAL A 539 11.27 -3.77 -7.38
CA VAL A 539 10.65 -2.64 -8.09
C VAL A 539 10.36 -2.97 -9.55
N ILE A 540 9.16 -2.60 -10.01
CA ILE A 540 8.79 -2.45 -11.41
C ILE A 540 8.43 -0.99 -11.65
N TYR A 541 8.97 -0.37 -12.70
CA TYR A 541 8.65 1.02 -13.08
C TYR A 541 8.23 1.10 -14.56
N ALA A 542 7.09 1.74 -14.83
CA ALA A 542 6.61 2.04 -16.17
C ALA A 542 6.47 3.55 -16.41
N GLU A 543 6.86 4.01 -17.60
CA GLU A 543 6.74 5.43 -17.99
C GLU A 543 5.30 5.86 -18.30
N GLY A 544 4.48 4.92 -18.77
CA GLY A 544 3.07 5.09 -19.08
C GLY A 544 2.15 4.34 -18.12
N ASN A 545 0.91 4.15 -18.55
CA ASN A 545 -0.13 3.42 -17.83
C ASN A 545 0.25 1.95 -17.61
N ILE A 546 -0.27 1.37 -16.54
CA ILE A 546 -0.16 -0.06 -16.22
C ILE A 546 -1.58 -0.63 -16.06
N ARG A 547 -1.79 -1.86 -16.54
CA ARG A 547 -2.97 -2.69 -16.27
C ARG A 547 -2.48 -3.94 -15.53
N ILE A 548 -3.02 -4.27 -14.35
CA ILE A 548 -2.43 -5.31 -13.48
C ILE A 548 -3.47 -6.23 -12.83
N ARG A 549 -3.15 -7.53 -12.76
CA ARG A 549 -3.94 -8.59 -12.09
C ARG A 549 -3.09 -9.81 -11.70
N GLY A 550 -3.64 -10.71 -10.90
CA GLY A 550 -3.07 -12.03 -10.58
C GLY A 550 -2.65 -12.20 -9.12
N MET A 551 -1.73 -13.14 -8.86
CA MET A 551 -1.30 -13.53 -7.51
C MET A 551 0.22 -13.54 -7.38
N LEU A 552 0.74 -12.94 -6.30
CA LEU A 552 2.16 -12.98 -5.97
C LEU A 552 2.61 -14.40 -5.58
N PRO A 553 3.90 -14.74 -5.80
CA PRO A 553 4.50 -15.97 -5.31
C PRO A 553 4.89 -15.89 -3.82
N PRO A 554 5.21 -17.04 -3.17
CA PRO A 554 5.49 -17.11 -1.73
C PRO A 554 6.66 -16.19 -1.32
N GLY A 555 6.47 -15.44 -0.23
CA GLY A 555 7.47 -14.54 0.34
C GLY A 555 7.95 -13.40 -0.57
N MET A 556 7.20 -13.06 -1.62
CA MET A 556 7.56 -11.96 -2.52
C MET A 556 7.02 -10.61 -2.02
N GLN A 557 7.87 -9.58 -2.03
CA GLN A 557 7.47 -8.20 -1.78
C GLN A 557 7.78 -7.31 -2.99
N LEU A 558 6.76 -6.63 -3.51
CA LEU A 558 6.79 -5.93 -4.79
C LEU A 558 6.21 -4.52 -4.69
N THR A 559 6.88 -3.57 -5.33
CA THR A 559 6.42 -2.19 -5.53
C THR A 559 6.37 -1.90 -7.03
N VAL A 560 5.16 -1.71 -7.55
CA VAL A 560 4.89 -1.37 -8.94
C VAL A 560 4.61 0.13 -9.03
N VAL A 561 5.34 0.82 -9.90
CA VAL A 561 5.28 2.27 -10.04
C VAL A 561 4.92 2.64 -11.48
N SER A 562 3.89 3.46 -11.66
CA SER A 562 3.55 4.09 -12.93
C SER A 562 3.74 5.59 -12.83
N ASN A 563 4.39 6.18 -13.84
CA ASN A 563 4.43 7.62 -14.01
C ASN A 563 3.12 8.21 -14.60
N ARG A 564 2.08 7.38 -14.78
CA ARG A 564 0.71 7.73 -15.18
C ARG A 564 -0.32 7.04 -14.27
N THR A 565 -1.34 6.38 -14.84
CA THR A 565 -2.44 5.72 -14.12
C THR A 565 -2.23 4.21 -14.03
N ILE A 566 -2.61 3.60 -12.90
CA ILE A 566 -2.63 2.14 -12.72
C ILE A 566 -4.09 1.66 -12.70
N TYR A 567 -4.42 0.76 -13.63
CA TYR A 567 -5.69 0.06 -13.73
C TYR A 567 -5.60 -1.33 -13.10
N ILE A 568 -6.53 -1.66 -12.22
CA ILE A 568 -6.64 -2.99 -11.60
C ILE A 568 -7.75 -3.77 -12.30
N GLU A 569 -7.42 -4.93 -12.86
CA GLU A 569 -8.27 -5.66 -13.82
C GLU A 569 -8.60 -7.09 -13.34
N GLY A 570 -9.12 -7.20 -12.12
CA GLY A 570 -9.46 -8.47 -11.48
C GLY A 570 -8.92 -8.55 -10.06
N ASN A 571 -8.53 -9.76 -9.65
CA ASN A 571 -7.95 -9.98 -8.33
C ASN A 571 -6.47 -9.55 -8.30
N LEU A 572 -6.02 -9.08 -7.14
CA LEU A 572 -4.61 -8.87 -6.80
C LEU A 572 -4.34 -9.48 -5.44
N LEU A 573 -3.73 -10.67 -5.42
CA LEU A 573 -3.63 -11.48 -4.21
C LEU A 573 -2.19 -11.62 -3.71
N LYS A 574 -2.03 -11.62 -2.38
CA LYS A 574 -0.89 -12.28 -1.72
C LYS A 574 -0.96 -13.78 -2.00
N TYR A 575 0.20 -14.46 -2.02
CA TYR A 575 0.27 -15.89 -2.29
C TYR A 575 -0.69 -16.69 -1.40
N ARG A 576 -1.42 -17.61 -2.02
CA ARG A 576 -2.22 -18.65 -1.36
C ARG A 576 -1.82 -19.97 -1.99
N ASP A 577 -1.70 -21.01 -1.18
CA ASP A 577 -1.45 -22.37 -1.66
C ASP A 577 -2.79 -23.01 -2.08
N PRO A 578 -3.08 -23.18 -3.38
CA PRO A 578 -4.36 -23.70 -3.83
C PRO A 578 -4.53 -25.20 -3.55
N SER A 579 -3.45 -25.91 -3.16
CA SER A 579 -3.51 -27.33 -2.80
C SER A 579 -3.92 -27.57 -1.36
N LYS A 580 -3.87 -26.53 -0.51
CA LYS A 580 -4.32 -26.61 0.88
C LYS A 580 -5.81 -26.28 0.94
N PRO A 581 -6.64 -27.09 1.62
CA PRO A 581 -8.01 -26.69 1.89
C PRO A 581 -8.00 -25.39 2.72
N ILE A 582 -8.96 -24.51 2.44
CA ILE A 582 -9.32 -23.39 3.33
C ILE A 582 -9.56 -23.99 4.71
N ASP A 583 -8.72 -23.64 5.69
CA ASP A 583 -8.56 -24.44 6.93
C ASP A 583 -9.90 -24.55 7.69
N PRO A 584 -10.53 -25.75 7.74
CA PRO A 584 -11.81 -25.92 8.40
C PRO A 584 -11.69 -26.01 9.94
N SER A 585 -10.48 -25.87 10.48
CA SER A 585 -10.23 -25.91 11.91
C SER A 585 -10.86 -24.72 12.64
N PRO A 586 -11.68 -24.93 13.69
CA PRO A 586 -12.13 -23.84 14.56
C PRO A 586 -10.99 -23.20 15.38
N ASN A 587 -9.77 -23.77 15.33
CA ASN A 587 -8.55 -23.21 15.92
C ASN A 587 -7.59 -22.64 14.86
N ALA A 588 -7.98 -22.57 13.58
CA ALA A 588 -7.27 -21.78 12.60
C ALA A 588 -7.27 -20.31 13.06
N LEU A 589 -6.11 -19.70 13.19
CA LEU A 589 -6.00 -18.28 13.56
C LEU A 589 -6.52 -17.34 12.47
N ASP A 590 -6.73 -17.87 11.25
CA ASP A 590 -7.54 -17.25 10.20
C ASP A 590 -8.05 -18.33 9.20
N PRO A 591 -9.25 -18.92 9.39
CA PRO A 591 -9.81 -19.90 8.45
C PRO A 591 -10.25 -19.26 7.12
N TRP A 592 -10.16 -17.94 6.98
CA TRP A 592 -10.59 -17.21 5.77
C TRP A 592 -9.41 -16.58 5.01
N ARG A 593 -8.16 -16.77 5.47
CA ARG A 593 -6.94 -16.32 4.79
C ARG A 593 -5.79 -17.33 4.93
N GLY A 594 -5.73 -18.29 4.00
CA GLY A 594 -4.50 -19.02 3.69
C GLY A 594 -3.43 -18.18 2.99
N ALA A 595 -3.40 -16.86 3.23
CA ALA A 595 -2.50 -15.92 2.59
C ALA A 595 -1.12 -15.94 3.26
N ASP A 596 -0.06 -15.89 2.47
CA ASP A 596 1.29 -15.73 2.98
C ASP A 596 1.47 -14.32 3.58
N ASN A 597 1.53 -14.25 4.91
CA ASN A 597 1.75 -13.01 5.64
C ASN A 597 3.12 -12.37 5.33
N THR A 598 4.05 -13.07 4.68
CA THR A 598 5.32 -12.51 4.21
C THR A 598 5.24 -11.85 2.83
N CYS A 599 4.11 -11.94 2.13
CA CYS A 599 3.87 -11.22 0.88
C CYS A 599 3.41 -9.77 1.09
N ALA A 600 3.85 -8.86 0.22
CA ALA A 600 3.41 -7.47 0.20
C ALA A 600 3.40 -6.88 -1.23
N LEU A 601 2.40 -6.07 -1.53
CA LEU A 601 2.26 -5.36 -2.81
C LEU A 601 2.01 -3.86 -2.55
N ALA A 602 2.70 -3.00 -3.28
CA ALA A 602 2.41 -1.58 -3.37
C ALA A 602 2.25 -1.14 -4.83
N LEU A 603 1.19 -0.40 -5.12
CA LEU A 603 0.91 0.22 -6.42
C LEU A 603 1.01 1.74 -6.23
N LEU A 604 2.00 2.36 -6.87
CA LEU A 604 2.27 3.79 -6.78
C LEU A 604 2.04 4.43 -8.16
N ALA A 605 0.90 5.08 -8.34
CA ALA A 605 0.57 5.82 -9.54
C ALA A 605 0.88 7.31 -9.35
N ARG A 606 1.43 7.95 -10.39
CA ARG A 606 1.54 9.40 -10.41
C ARG A 606 0.15 10.04 -10.48
N GLU A 607 -0.68 9.58 -11.41
CA GLU A 607 -1.99 10.18 -11.69
C GLU A 607 -3.08 9.53 -10.81
N ASN A 608 -3.68 8.44 -11.26
CA ASN A 608 -4.81 7.80 -10.58
C ASN A 608 -4.56 6.31 -10.33
N ILE A 609 -5.28 5.74 -9.36
CA ILE A 609 -5.46 4.29 -9.24
C ILE A 609 -6.93 3.99 -9.48
N CYS A 610 -7.21 3.14 -10.48
CA CYS A 610 -8.55 2.91 -10.98
C CYS A 610 -8.87 1.41 -10.99
N ILE A 611 -9.97 1.01 -10.33
CA ILE A 611 -10.48 -0.36 -10.44
C ILE A 611 -11.35 -0.44 -11.69
N ASN A 612 -10.93 -1.24 -12.68
CA ASN A 612 -11.65 -1.43 -13.92
C ASN A 612 -12.56 -2.66 -13.81
N THR A 613 -13.75 -2.46 -13.23
CA THR A 613 -14.75 -3.52 -13.00
C THR A 613 -15.19 -4.22 -14.29
N THR A 614 -15.15 -3.52 -15.43
CA THR A 614 -15.49 -4.06 -16.75
C THR A 614 -14.55 -5.20 -17.18
N GLN A 615 -13.35 -5.27 -16.62
CA GLN A 615 -12.32 -6.28 -16.94
C GLN A 615 -12.29 -7.47 -15.97
N PHE A 616 -13.22 -7.56 -15.00
CA PHE A 616 -13.32 -8.76 -14.15
C PHE A 616 -13.61 -10.03 -14.98
N PHE A 617 -14.34 -9.88 -16.08
CA PHE A 617 -14.49 -10.87 -17.17
C PHE A 617 -13.74 -10.42 -18.42
N SER A 618 -12.42 -10.23 -18.31
CA SER A 618 -11.58 -9.69 -19.38
C SER A 618 -11.66 -10.55 -20.67
N PRO A 619 -11.94 -9.96 -21.85
CA PRO A 619 -11.85 -10.68 -23.11
C PRO A 619 -10.40 -11.03 -23.46
N LEU A 620 -10.18 -12.24 -23.98
CA LEU A 620 -8.86 -12.75 -24.37
C LEU A 620 -8.58 -12.61 -25.88
N ASN A 621 -9.61 -12.57 -26.70
CA ASN A 621 -9.50 -12.23 -28.11
C ASN A 621 -9.76 -10.73 -28.31
N SER A 622 -9.10 -10.14 -29.31
CA SER A 622 -9.38 -8.76 -29.71
C SER A 622 -10.80 -8.66 -30.26
N ILE A 623 -11.67 -7.95 -29.54
CA ILE A 623 -12.99 -7.59 -30.05
C ILE A 623 -12.78 -6.53 -31.14
N SER A 624 -13.13 -6.87 -32.38
CA SER A 624 -12.99 -5.97 -33.52
C SER A 624 -14.18 -4.99 -33.59
N PRO A 625 -14.02 -3.74 -34.07
CA PRO A 625 -15.11 -2.75 -34.07
C PRO A 625 -16.37 -3.20 -34.82
N GLU A 626 -16.25 -3.98 -35.90
CA GLU A 626 -17.39 -4.56 -36.63
C GLU A 626 -18.13 -5.67 -35.86
N ASN A 627 -17.53 -6.19 -34.79
CA ASN A 627 -18.13 -7.15 -33.86
C ASN A 627 -18.70 -6.46 -32.61
N VAL A 628 -18.92 -5.15 -32.63
CA VAL A 628 -19.61 -4.38 -31.58
C VAL A 628 -20.86 -3.73 -32.16
N GLY A 629 -21.97 -3.80 -31.42
CA GLY A 629 -23.22 -3.15 -31.78
C GLY A 629 -23.88 -2.42 -30.60
N SER A 630 -24.78 -1.50 -30.93
CA SER A 630 -25.72 -0.87 -29.99
C SER A 630 -27.06 -1.58 -30.08
N ASP A 631 -27.73 -1.78 -28.95
CA ASP A 631 -29.06 -2.39 -28.89
C ASP A 631 -30.14 -1.54 -29.58
N ALA A 632 -29.99 -0.21 -29.50
CA ALA A 632 -30.87 0.76 -30.15
C ALA A 632 -30.49 1.04 -31.62
N GLY A 633 -29.32 0.58 -32.08
CA GLY A 633 -28.82 0.78 -33.44
C GLY A 633 -28.36 2.21 -33.76
N ASP A 634 -28.28 3.09 -32.76
CA ASP A 634 -27.90 4.50 -32.90
C ASP A 634 -26.51 4.83 -32.29
N ASN A 635 -25.70 3.80 -32.05
CA ASN A 635 -24.40 3.83 -31.36
C ASN A 635 -24.43 4.35 -29.92
N ARG A 636 -25.59 4.35 -29.25
CA ARG A 636 -25.70 4.61 -27.81
C ARG A 636 -25.72 3.31 -26.99
N PRO A 637 -25.34 3.35 -25.70
CA PRO A 637 -25.54 2.21 -24.80
C PRO A 637 -27.04 1.85 -24.70
N PRO A 638 -27.38 0.57 -24.44
CA PRO A 638 -26.47 -0.53 -24.11
C PRO A 638 -25.74 -1.10 -25.33
N PHE A 639 -24.56 -1.70 -25.09
CA PHE A 639 -23.73 -2.30 -26.13
C PHE A 639 -23.69 -3.83 -26.03
N HIS A 640 -23.49 -4.48 -27.17
CA HIS A 640 -23.31 -5.92 -27.27
C HIS A 640 -22.13 -6.30 -28.17
N VAL A 641 -21.56 -7.47 -27.91
CA VAL A 641 -20.56 -8.12 -28.79
C VAL A 641 -21.28 -9.05 -29.76
N ILE A 642 -20.90 -9.04 -31.02
CA ILE A 642 -21.43 -9.92 -32.07
C ILE A 642 -20.49 -11.12 -32.23
N VAL A 643 -21.03 -12.31 -31.99
CA VAL A 643 -20.38 -13.61 -32.18
C VAL A 643 -20.90 -14.21 -33.49
N THR A 644 -19.99 -14.40 -34.42
CA THR A 644 -20.23 -14.98 -35.76
C THR A 644 -19.60 -16.37 -35.86
N ALA A 645 -19.75 -17.03 -37.01
CA ALA A 645 -19.09 -18.30 -37.28
C ALA A 645 -17.56 -18.17 -37.50
N SER A 646 -17.01 -16.95 -37.54
CA SER A 646 -15.55 -16.76 -37.62
C SER A 646 -14.88 -17.20 -36.30
N PRO A 647 -13.81 -18.01 -36.35
CA PRO A 647 -13.05 -18.39 -35.15
C PRO A 647 -12.56 -17.22 -34.30
N GLU A 648 -12.30 -16.07 -34.91
CA GLU A 648 -11.82 -14.85 -34.25
C GLU A 648 -12.92 -14.08 -33.50
N SER A 649 -14.18 -14.29 -33.90
CA SER A 649 -15.39 -13.67 -33.36
C SER A 649 -16.01 -14.48 -32.21
N ARG A 650 -15.46 -15.67 -31.90
CA ARG A 650 -15.83 -16.47 -30.72
C ARG A 650 -15.46 -15.70 -29.45
N MET A 651 -16.40 -15.48 -28.54
CA MET A 651 -16.12 -14.78 -27.29
C MET A 651 -15.29 -15.68 -26.37
N ARG A 652 -14.11 -15.22 -25.95
CA ARG A 652 -13.29 -15.86 -24.91
C ARG A 652 -13.03 -14.86 -23.80
N CYS A 653 -13.31 -15.24 -22.56
CA CYS A 653 -13.06 -14.40 -21.40
C CYS A 653 -12.33 -15.16 -20.29
N ALA A 654 -11.59 -14.40 -19.48
CA ALA A 654 -10.81 -14.88 -18.37
C ALA A 654 -11.18 -14.16 -17.07
N PHE A 655 -11.62 -14.94 -16.08
CA PHE A 655 -12.03 -14.47 -14.76
C PHE A 655 -11.40 -15.34 -13.67
N GLU A 656 -11.36 -14.85 -12.44
CA GLU A 656 -10.77 -15.56 -11.29
C GLU A 656 -11.52 -15.17 -10.03
N PHE A 657 -11.59 -16.07 -9.05
CA PHE A 657 -12.23 -15.78 -7.76
C PHE A 657 -11.22 -15.25 -6.75
N GLY A 658 -11.66 -14.35 -5.89
CA GLY A 658 -11.00 -14.01 -4.64
C GLY A 658 -11.25 -15.05 -3.54
N PRO A 659 -10.62 -14.90 -2.37
CA PRO A 659 -10.99 -15.66 -1.17
C PRO A 659 -12.43 -15.36 -0.76
N TRP A 660 -13.23 -16.41 -0.52
CA TRP A 660 -14.60 -16.30 -0.03
C TRP A 660 -14.68 -15.50 1.28
N GLU A 661 -15.42 -14.39 1.29
CA GLU A 661 -15.67 -13.61 2.51
C GLU A 661 -17.10 -13.06 2.59
N SER A 662 -17.84 -13.42 3.65
CA SER A 662 -19.15 -12.87 3.97
C SER A 662 -19.26 -12.51 5.47
N GLU A 663 -20.04 -11.47 5.76
CA GLU A 663 -20.43 -11.02 7.10
C GLU A 663 -21.68 -11.76 7.60
N THR A 664 -22.48 -12.30 6.68
CA THR A 664 -23.75 -12.98 6.95
C THR A 664 -23.67 -14.51 6.80
N ALA A 665 -22.82 -15.03 5.92
CA ALA A 665 -22.68 -16.47 5.63
C ALA A 665 -21.34 -17.05 6.11
N LYS A 666 -21.40 -18.18 6.84
CA LYS A 666 -20.21 -18.86 7.42
C LYS A 666 -19.48 -19.83 6.47
N SER A 667 -19.90 -19.95 5.23
CA SER A 667 -19.34 -20.91 4.27
C SER A 667 -19.58 -20.45 2.84
N ALA A 668 -18.72 -20.88 1.93
CA ALA A 668 -18.91 -20.68 0.50
C ALA A 668 -20.28 -21.24 0.04
N PRO A 669 -20.89 -20.61 -0.98
CA PRO A 669 -22.18 -21.02 -1.51
C PRO A 669 -22.09 -22.38 -2.22
N ALA A 670 -23.16 -23.16 -2.19
CA ALA A 670 -23.15 -24.50 -2.78
C ALA A 670 -23.27 -24.51 -4.31
N ASN A 671 -23.66 -23.40 -4.95
CA ASN A 671 -23.98 -23.34 -6.37
C ASN A 671 -23.61 -21.98 -6.98
N TRP A 672 -22.88 -22.01 -8.11
CA TRP A 672 -22.58 -20.86 -8.96
C TRP A 672 -23.47 -20.85 -10.21
N PHE A 673 -23.67 -19.67 -10.80
CA PHE A 673 -24.57 -19.47 -11.92
C PHE A 673 -23.94 -18.57 -12.98
N LEU A 674 -24.04 -18.99 -14.23
CA LEU A 674 -23.71 -18.21 -15.41
C LEU A 674 -24.95 -17.40 -15.81
N TYR A 675 -24.80 -16.09 -15.88
CA TYR A 675 -25.82 -15.14 -16.33
C TYR A 675 -25.45 -14.63 -17.72
N LEU A 676 -26.38 -14.74 -18.67
CA LEU A 676 -26.24 -14.26 -20.04
C LEU A 676 -27.38 -13.30 -20.38
N ARG A 677 -27.03 -12.13 -20.93
CA ARG A 677 -27.96 -11.27 -21.65
C ARG A 677 -27.64 -11.40 -23.14
N HIS A 678 -28.56 -11.93 -23.94
CA HIS A 678 -28.28 -12.27 -25.33
C HIS A 678 -29.49 -12.21 -26.30
N SER A 679 -29.20 -12.11 -27.59
CA SER A 679 -30.17 -12.19 -28.71
C SER A 679 -29.54 -12.79 -29.97
N GLY A 680 -30.36 -13.18 -30.96
CA GLY A 680 -29.93 -13.54 -32.31
C GLY A 680 -30.15 -12.38 -33.29
N GLN A 681 -29.26 -12.21 -34.26
CA GLN A 681 -29.31 -11.11 -35.24
C GLN A 681 -30.23 -11.47 -36.42
N GLY A 682 -31.42 -10.88 -36.47
CA GLY A 682 -32.42 -11.09 -37.51
C GLY A 682 -33.08 -12.48 -37.53
N GLY A 683 -32.87 -13.32 -36.50
CA GLY A 683 -33.46 -14.65 -36.40
C GLY A 683 -32.79 -15.54 -35.34
N PRO A 684 -33.15 -16.84 -35.28
CA PRO A 684 -32.65 -17.76 -34.26
C PRO A 684 -31.14 -18.06 -34.37
N SER A 685 -30.46 -17.99 -33.23
CA SER A 685 -29.03 -18.27 -33.08
C SER A 685 -28.79 -19.35 -32.03
N TYR A 686 -27.92 -20.32 -32.33
CA TYR A 686 -27.59 -21.42 -31.43
C TYR A 686 -26.15 -21.29 -30.95
N ILE A 687 -25.92 -21.52 -29.67
CA ILE A 687 -24.59 -21.41 -29.05
C ILE A 687 -24.17 -22.68 -28.35
N ASN A 688 -22.85 -22.85 -28.29
CA ASN A 688 -22.14 -23.77 -27.41
C ASN A 688 -21.28 -22.95 -26.43
N ALA A 689 -21.15 -23.41 -25.20
CA ALA A 689 -20.28 -22.81 -24.20
C ALA A 689 -19.32 -23.84 -23.60
N TRP A 690 -18.10 -23.41 -23.29
CA TRP A 690 -17.06 -24.23 -22.67
C TRP A 690 -16.43 -23.49 -21.50
N LEU A 691 -16.27 -24.19 -20.39
CA LEU A 691 -15.59 -23.72 -19.18
C LEU A 691 -14.35 -24.59 -18.93
N ASN A 692 -13.19 -23.95 -18.82
CA ASN A 692 -11.88 -24.60 -18.68
C ASN A 692 -11.65 -25.77 -19.66
N PRO A 693 -11.86 -25.56 -20.98
CA PRO A 693 -11.76 -26.63 -21.98
C PRO A 693 -10.38 -27.28 -22.00
N THR A 694 -10.36 -28.61 -22.03
CA THR A 694 -9.12 -29.40 -22.17
C THR A 694 -9.05 -30.08 -23.54
N SER A 695 -7.86 -30.55 -23.92
CA SER A 695 -7.64 -31.30 -25.16
C SER A 695 -8.00 -32.79 -25.08
N GLY A 696 -8.48 -33.28 -23.93
CA GLY A 696 -8.82 -34.67 -23.69
C GLY A 696 -10.32 -34.97 -23.79
N LEU A 697 -10.65 -36.12 -24.39
CA LEU A 697 -11.97 -36.74 -24.25
C LEU A 697 -12.04 -37.54 -22.93
N PRO A 698 -13.17 -37.55 -22.20
CA PRO A 698 -14.44 -36.87 -22.51
C PRO A 698 -14.50 -35.40 -22.09
N ASP A 699 -13.52 -34.92 -21.31
CA ASP A 699 -13.55 -33.65 -20.57
C ASP A 699 -13.22 -32.40 -21.40
N PHE A 700 -13.95 -32.19 -22.49
CA PHE A 700 -13.84 -31.00 -23.35
C PHE A 700 -14.25 -29.68 -22.66
N GLY A 701 -14.75 -29.71 -21.42
CA GLY A 701 -15.23 -28.52 -20.71
C GLY A 701 -16.60 -28.00 -21.18
N LEU A 702 -17.33 -28.76 -21.98
CA LEU A 702 -18.65 -28.37 -22.52
C LEU A 702 -19.68 -28.16 -21.40
N LEU A 703 -20.40 -27.04 -21.45
CA LEU A 703 -21.49 -26.75 -20.52
C LEU A 703 -22.84 -27.30 -21.02
N TYR A 704 -23.60 -27.94 -20.13
CA TYR A 704 -24.97 -28.36 -20.38
C TYR A 704 -25.97 -27.23 -20.11
N LEU A 705 -26.31 -26.47 -21.15
CA LEU A 705 -27.22 -25.32 -21.10
C LEU A 705 -28.71 -25.72 -21.22
N ASN A 706 -29.02 -26.81 -21.93
CA ASN A 706 -30.37 -27.31 -22.20
C ASN A 706 -30.62 -28.64 -21.46
N LEU A 707 -30.87 -28.57 -20.16
CA LEU A 707 -31.00 -29.78 -19.32
C LEU A 707 -32.32 -30.56 -19.55
N SER A 708 -33.38 -29.91 -20.00
CA SER A 708 -34.71 -30.53 -20.16
C SER A 708 -35.68 -29.79 -21.12
N THR A 709 -35.25 -28.73 -21.81
CA THR A 709 -36.15 -27.79 -22.50
C THR A 709 -36.58 -28.29 -23.88
N VAL A 710 -35.66 -28.84 -24.68
CA VAL A 710 -35.94 -29.29 -26.06
C VAL A 710 -35.46 -30.74 -26.28
N PRO A 711 -36.36 -31.74 -26.48
CA PRO A 711 -36.00 -33.16 -26.55
C PRO A 711 -35.09 -33.59 -27.69
N TYR A 712 -35.03 -32.81 -28.77
CA TYR A 712 -34.31 -33.17 -30.01
C TYR A 712 -32.96 -32.46 -30.17
N LEU A 713 -32.59 -31.57 -29.23
CA LEU A 713 -31.30 -30.88 -29.25
C LEU A 713 -30.36 -31.47 -28.19
N PRO A 714 -29.06 -31.62 -28.49
CA PRO A 714 -28.05 -31.97 -27.50
C PRO A 714 -28.08 -31.03 -26.29
N LYS A 715 -27.85 -31.57 -25.09
CA LYS A 715 -27.93 -30.81 -23.81
C LYS A 715 -26.97 -29.61 -23.72
N HIS A 716 -25.94 -29.55 -24.55
CA HIS A 716 -24.95 -28.47 -24.58
C HIS A 716 -25.31 -27.29 -25.51
N ILE A 717 -26.31 -27.46 -26.39
CA ILE A 717 -26.76 -26.41 -27.31
C ILE A 717 -27.86 -25.59 -26.64
N TRP A 718 -27.74 -24.25 -26.67
CA TRP A 718 -28.81 -23.31 -26.30
C TRP A 718 -29.25 -22.49 -27.52
N GLY A 719 -30.56 -22.35 -27.73
CA GLY A 719 -31.15 -21.54 -28.80
C GLY A 719 -31.72 -20.23 -28.28
N VAL A 720 -31.38 -19.12 -28.93
CA VAL A 720 -31.90 -17.77 -28.64
C VAL A 720 -32.65 -17.27 -29.86
N GLY A 721 -33.82 -16.66 -29.68
CA GLY A 721 -34.72 -16.29 -30.78
C GLY A 721 -35.57 -17.44 -31.34
N ASP A 722 -35.36 -18.67 -30.85
CA ASP A 722 -36.16 -19.85 -31.18
C ASP A 722 -37.37 -19.98 -30.22
N PRO A 723 -38.62 -20.03 -30.73
CA PRO A 723 -39.82 -20.35 -29.96
C PRO A 723 -39.79 -21.64 -29.14
N ALA A 724 -38.87 -22.58 -29.42
CA ALA A 724 -38.67 -23.78 -28.62
C ALA A 724 -37.99 -23.53 -27.26
N PHE A 725 -37.28 -22.41 -27.11
CA PHE A 725 -36.57 -22.03 -25.89
C PHE A 725 -37.15 -20.77 -25.23
N ASN A 726 -37.60 -19.82 -26.05
CA ASN A 726 -37.99 -18.47 -25.62
C ASN A 726 -39.40 -18.12 -26.14
N PRO A 727 -40.12 -17.16 -25.51
CA PRO A 727 -41.39 -16.69 -26.05
C PRO A 727 -41.25 -16.14 -27.49
N PRO A 728 -42.23 -16.34 -28.39
CA PRO A 728 -42.12 -15.88 -29.78
C PRO A 728 -41.80 -14.39 -29.90
N GLY A 729 -40.80 -14.05 -30.72
CA GLY A 729 -40.32 -12.68 -30.93
C GLY A 729 -39.31 -12.17 -29.89
N TRP A 730 -39.03 -12.94 -28.83
CA TRP A 730 -37.99 -12.64 -27.85
C TRP A 730 -36.70 -13.39 -28.16
N GLY A 731 -35.57 -12.76 -27.85
CA GLY A 731 -34.24 -13.23 -28.21
C GLY A 731 -33.87 -12.90 -29.65
N ILE A 732 -34.49 -11.90 -30.26
CA ILE A 732 -34.20 -11.45 -31.64
C ILE A 732 -33.91 -9.95 -31.63
N ASP A 733 -32.85 -9.56 -32.32
CA ASP A 733 -32.37 -8.20 -32.51
C ASP A 733 -32.22 -7.39 -31.22
N ALA A 734 -33.12 -6.43 -30.96
CA ALA A 734 -33.12 -5.57 -29.77
C ALA A 734 -33.86 -6.19 -28.58
N SER A 735 -34.66 -7.24 -28.80
CA SER A 735 -35.39 -7.96 -27.76
C SER A 735 -34.50 -9.00 -27.09
N PHE A 736 -33.53 -8.56 -26.29
CA PHE A 736 -32.63 -9.44 -25.53
C PHE A 736 -33.39 -10.29 -24.51
N VAL A 737 -33.03 -11.57 -24.39
CA VAL A 737 -33.43 -12.43 -23.26
C VAL A 737 -32.32 -12.49 -22.23
N CYS A 738 -32.73 -12.74 -20.99
CA CYS A 738 -31.89 -12.66 -19.80
C CYS A 738 -31.94 -14.00 -19.08
N ASP A 739 -30.99 -14.86 -19.45
CA ASP A 739 -30.91 -16.26 -19.07
C ASP A 739 -29.91 -16.50 -17.93
N VAL A 740 -30.18 -17.56 -17.18
CA VAL A 740 -29.39 -18.02 -16.02
C VAL A 740 -29.25 -19.54 -16.13
N PHE A 741 -28.02 -20.03 -15.96
CA PHE A 741 -27.63 -21.43 -16.07
C PHE A 741 -26.82 -21.84 -14.83
N SER A 742 -27.08 -23.04 -14.28
CA SER A 742 -26.33 -23.55 -13.13
C SER A 742 -24.96 -24.08 -13.55
N LEU A 743 -23.93 -23.77 -12.76
CA LEU A 743 -22.57 -24.32 -12.87
C LEU A 743 -22.29 -25.38 -11.78
N ASP A 744 -23.34 -26.05 -11.29
CA ASP A 744 -23.26 -27.13 -10.29
C ASP A 744 -22.34 -28.28 -10.73
N LEU A 745 -21.62 -28.84 -9.74
CA LEU A 745 -20.68 -29.96 -9.88
C LEU A 745 -21.30 -31.25 -10.41
N MET A 746 -22.62 -31.46 -10.31
CA MET A 746 -23.25 -32.65 -10.93
C MET A 746 -23.44 -32.53 -12.45
N HIS A 747 -23.37 -31.32 -13.02
CA HIS A 747 -23.72 -31.06 -14.41
C HIS A 747 -22.65 -30.30 -15.21
N ASN A 748 -21.87 -29.43 -14.55
CA ASN A 748 -20.98 -28.45 -15.17
C ASN A 748 -19.68 -28.25 -14.34
N ALA A 749 -19.11 -29.35 -13.85
CA ALA A 749 -18.06 -29.42 -12.81
C ALA A 749 -16.69 -28.77 -13.11
N HIS A 750 -16.54 -28.06 -14.23
CA HIS A 750 -15.26 -27.54 -14.67
C HIS A 750 -14.89 -26.18 -14.03
N LEU A 751 -15.78 -25.57 -13.25
CA LEU A 751 -15.51 -24.32 -12.54
C LEU A 751 -14.46 -24.51 -11.44
N ARG A 752 -13.38 -23.72 -11.49
CA ARG A 752 -12.39 -23.64 -10.41
C ARG A 752 -12.75 -22.48 -9.51
N THR A 753 -12.97 -22.75 -8.23
CA THR A 753 -13.38 -21.75 -7.23
C THR A 753 -12.25 -21.36 -6.28
N GLU A 754 -11.08 -21.99 -6.45
CA GLU A 754 -9.87 -21.73 -5.71
C GLU A 754 -9.35 -20.29 -5.97
N PRO A 755 -9.01 -19.51 -4.92
CA PRO A 755 -8.62 -18.11 -5.08
C PRO A 755 -7.40 -17.91 -5.98
N GLY A 756 -7.49 -16.96 -6.91
CA GLY A 756 -6.41 -16.61 -7.85
C GLY A 756 -6.15 -17.66 -8.94
N ILE A 757 -7.01 -18.68 -9.08
CA ILE A 757 -6.95 -19.62 -10.20
C ILE A 757 -7.80 -19.10 -11.36
N LEU A 758 -7.14 -18.92 -12.51
CA LEU A 758 -7.78 -18.42 -13.72
C LEU A 758 -8.77 -19.44 -14.29
N ASN A 759 -9.98 -18.98 -14.57
CA ASN A 759 -11.01 -19.69 -15.33
C ASN A 759 -11.10 -19.10 -16.74
N LEU A 760 -11.23 -19.99 -17.74
CA LEU A 760 -11.45 -19.66 -19.15
C LEU A 760 -12.88 -20.04 -19.53
N LEU A 761 -13.69 -19.06 -19.94
CA LEU A 761 -15.02 -19.30 -20.51
C LEU A 761 -15.05 -18.88 -21.98
N GLN A 762 -15.44 -19.81 -22.86
CA GLN A 762 -15.63 -19.59 -24.29
C GLN A 762 -17.12 -19.74 -24.65
N ILE A 763 -17.64 -18.82 -25.47
CA ILE A 763 -18.95 -18.91 -26.11
C ILE A 763 -18.73 -18.80 -27.63
N ALA A 764 -19.30 -19.73 -28.39
CA ALA A 764 -19.27 -19.70 -29.85
C ALA A 764 -20.64 -20.11 -30.42
N LEU A 765 -20.91 -19.74 -31.67
CA LEU A 765 -22.04 -20.32 -32.41
C LEU A 765 -21.88 -21.84 -32.54
N ASP A 766 -23.00 -22.54 -32.52
CA ASP A 766 -23.04 -23.95 -32.89
C ASP A 766 -22.85 -24.14 -34.41
N GLU A 767 -21.95 -25.06 -34.78
CA GLU A 767 -21.64 -25.36 -36.18
C GLU A 767 -22.42 -26.58 -36.71
N THR A 768 -23.23 -27.24 -35.89
CA THR A 768 -23.98 -28.46 -36.25
C THR A 768 -25.40 -28.19 -36.73
N THR A 769 -26.01 -27.09 -36.29
CA THR A 769 -27.41 -26.71 -36.60
C THR A 769 -27.53 -26.00 -37.96
N TYR A 770 -28.69 -26.10 -38.62
CA TYR A 770 -28.93 -25.58 -39.98
C TYR A 770 -29.31 -24.10 -40.04
N THR A 771 -29.94 -23.55 -38.99
CA THR A 771 -30.31 -22.13 -38.88
C THR A 771 -29.21 -21.38 -38.13
N ARG A 772 -28.60 -20.38 -38.80
CA ARG A 772 -27.36 -19.72 -38.36
C ARG A 772 -27.43 -18.22 -38.50
N HIS A 773 -28.08 -17.57 -37.55
CA HIS A 773 -27.95 -16.12 -37.37
C HIS A 773 -26.75 -15.82 -36.46
N ASN A 774 -26.17 -14.62 -36.56
CA ASN A 774 -25.13 -14.20 -35.63
C ASN A 774 -25.72 -14.07 -34.23
N TYR A 775 -24.92 -14.33 -33.20
CA TYR A 775 -25.33 -14.19 -31.81
C TYR A 775 -24.86 -12.85 -31.24
N ARG A 776 -25.67 -12.21 -30.41
CA ARG A 776 -25.37 -10.94 -29.74
C ARG A 776 -25.28 -11.19 -28.25
N LEU A 777 -24.15 -10.84 -27.64
CA LEU A 777 -23.90 -10.93 -26.21
C LEU A 777 -23.89 -9.52 -25.61
N GLY A 778 -24.98 -9.17 -24.92
CA GLY A 778 -25.16 -7.86 -24.26
C GLY A 778 -24.76 -7.86 -22.78
N GLY A 779 -24.36 -9.00 -22.21
CA GLY A 779 -23.93 -9.10 -20.80
C GLY A 779 -23.53 -10.52 -20.42
N LEU A 780 -22.50 -10.63 -19.59
CA LEU A 780 -21.91 -11.89 -19.14
C LEU A 780 -21.41 -11.75 -17.70
N ALA A 781 -21.83 -12.63 -16.80
CA ALA A 781 -21.31 -12.71 -15.43
C ALA A 781 -21.42 -14.13 -14.88
N VAL A 782 -20.51 -14.50 -13.97
CA VAL A 782 -20.68 -15.65 -13.06
C VAL A 782 -20.87 -15.11 -11.66
N GLN A 783 -21.91 -15.57 -10.95
CA GLN A 783 -22.23 -15.15 -9.60
C GLN A 783 -22.49 -16.36 -8.68
N PRO A 784 -22.20 -16.24 -7.38
CA PRO A 784 -21.50 -15.12 -6.73
C PRO A 784 -20.00 -15.10 -7.03
N MET A 785 -19.35 -13.95 -6.89
CA MET A 785 -17.91 -13.79 -7.14
C MET A 785 -17.27 -12.75 -6.22
N ASP A 786 -16.23 -13.16 -5.48
CA ASP A 786 -15.39 -12.23 -4.73
C ASP A 786 -14.25 -11.67 -5.61
N VAL A 787 -13.96 -10.38 -5.47
CA VAL A 787 -12.77 -9.72 -6.02
C VAL A 787 -12.00 -9.05 -4.88
N ARG A 788 -10.75 -9.46 -4.70
CA ARG A 788 -9.89 -9.04 -3.60
C ARG A 788 -8.62 -8.37 -4.14
N ILE A 789 -8.32 -7.19 -3.59
CA ILE A 789 -7.17 -6.36 -3.95
C ILE A 789 -6.33 -6.15 -2.67
N GLU A 790 -5.22 -6.88 -2.55
CA GLU A 790 -4.36 -6.88 -1.35
C GLU A 790 -3.10 -6.04 -1.58
N ALA A 791 -3.24 -4.72 -1.57
CA ALA A 791 -2.16 -3.79 -1.91
C ALA A 791 -2.25 -2.44 -1.17
N ILE A 792 -1.09 -1.80 -0.98
CA ILE A 792 -1.00 -0.37 -0.72
C ILE A 792 -1.27 0.36 -2.04
N LEU A 793 -2.25 1.25 -2.08
CA LEU A 793 -2.64 2.03 -3.24
C LEU A 793 -2.27 3.50 -3.01
N TYR A 794 -1.41 4.09 -3.84
CA TYR A 794 -1.08 5.52 -3.79
C TYR A 794 -1.27 6.22 -5.14
N ALA A 795 -2.11 7.27 -5.17
CA ALA A 795 -2.23 8.23 -6.28
C ALA A 795 -1.64 9.59 -5.87
N GLN A 796 -0.52 10.01 -6.48
CA GLN A 796 0.22 11.22 -6.07
C GLN A 796 -0.46 12.54 -6.46
N GLU A 797 -1.03 12.64 -7.66
CA GLU A 797 -1.63 13.88 -8.19
C GLU A 797 -3.16 13.81 -8.27
N GLY A 798 -3.73 12.61 -8.43
CA GLY A 798 -5.16 12.36 -8.64
C GLY A 798 -5.84 11.61 -7.50
N SER A 799 -6.80 10.75 -7.86
CA SER A 799 -7.73 10.08 -6.94
C SER A 799 -7.67 8.54 -7.03
N PHE A 800 -8.18 7.88 -6.00
CA PHE A 800 -8.70 6.52 -6.14
C PHE A 800 -10.07 6.57 -6.86
N TYR A 801 -10.29 5.67 -7.83
CA TYR A 801 -11.50 5.64 -8.66
C TYR A 801 -11.98 4.20 -8.92
N VAL A 802 -13.28 4.02 -9.16
CA VAL A 802 -13.87 2.74 -9.60
C VAL A 802 -14.68 2.99 -10.86
N ILE A 803 -14.35 2.32 -11.97
CA ILE A 803 -15.13 2.43 -13.20
C ILE A 803 -16.50 1.78 -12.94
N PRO A 804 -17.61 2.53 -13.08
CA PRO A 804 -18.93 2.02 -12.71
C PRO A 804 -19.46 0.97 -13.69
N GLY A 805 -19.16 1.10 -15.00
CA GLY A 805 -19.67 0.21 -16.05
C GLY A 805 -21.15 0.42 -16.37
N GLN A 806 -21.74 -0.44 -17.19
CA GLN A 806 -23.18 -0.43 -17.48
C GLN A 806 -23.96 -1.29 -16.46
N TRP A 807 -25.25 -0.97 -16.26
CA TRP A 807 -26.15 -1.86 -15.52
C TRP A 807 -26.30 -3.19 -16.26
N PHE A 808 -26.15 -4.30 -15.53
CA PHE A 808 -26.21 -5.65 -16.12
C PHE A 808 -27.59 -5.97 -16.72
N ASN A 809 -28.65 -5.48 -16.09
CA ASN A 809 -29.97 -5.36 -16.68
C ASN A 809 -30.19 -3.89 -17.07
N PRO A 810 -30.19 -3.54 -18.37
CA PRO A 810 -30.37 -2.17 -18.80
C PRO A 810 -31.84 -1.77 -19.05
N ASN A 811 -32.83 -2.64 -18.83
CA ASN A 811 -34.23 -2.35 -19.13
C ASN A 811 -34.93 -1.57 -17.99
N PRO A 812 -35.20 -0.26 -18.12
CA PRO A 812 -35.81 0.55 -17.05
C PRO A 812 -37.27 0.14 -16.70
N GLU A 813 -37.92 -0.71 -17.51
CA GLU A 813 -39.24 -1.25 -17.19
C GLU A 813 -39.16 -2.42 -16.19
N ASP A 814 -38.02 -3.10 -16.07
CA ASP A 814 -37.80 -4.26 -15.21
C ASP A 814 -37.19 -3.87 -13.86
N THR A 815 -37.94 -3.10 -13.07
CA THR A 815 -37.55 -2.65 -11.72
C THR A 815 -38.22 -3.48 -10.62
N ARG A 816 -37.58 -3.55 -9.44
CA ARG A 816 -38.15 -4.25 -8.28
C ARG A 816 -39.49 -3.63 -7.85
N GLU A 817 -39.61 -2.31 -7.93
CA GLU A 817 -40.83 -1.54 -7.63
C GLU A 817 -41.96 -1.82 -8.62
N ALA A 818 -41.64 -2.05 -9.91
CA ALA A 818 -42.62 -2.46 -10.90
C ALA A 818 -43.09 -3.90 -10.61
N PHE A 819 -42.16 -4.83 -10.40
CA PHE A 819 -42.48 -6.22 -10.07
C PHE A 819 -43.33 -6.36 -8.79
N GLN A 820 -43.03 -5.58 -7.74
CA GLN A 820 -43.84 -5.56 -6.52
C GLN A 820 -45.30 -5.09 -6.74
N LYS A 821 -45.56 -4.28 -7.77
CA LYS A 821 -46.91 -3.80 -8.12
C LYS A 821 -47.67 -4.76 -9.05
N THR A 822 -46.97 -5.42 -9.97
CA THR A 822 -47.58 -6.25 -11.03
C THR A 822 -47.53 -7.75 -10.74
N GLY A 823 -46.58 -8.21 -9.93
CA GLY A 823 -46.22 -9.62 -9.77
C GLY A 823 -45.58 -10.27 -11.01
N MET A 824 -45.22 -9.47 -12.03
CA MET A 824 -44.73 -9.96 -13.33
C MET A 824 -43.52 -9.17 -13.80
N ARG A 825 -42.51 -9.88 -14.33
CA ARG A 825 -41.38 -9.30 -15.07
C ARG A 825 -41.71 -9.24 -16.57
N PRO A 826 -40.96 -8.45 -17.37
CA PRO A 826 -40.99 -8.57 -18.82
C PRO A 826 -40.71 -10.00 -19.28
N ALA A 827 -41.33 -10.41 -20.39
CA ALA A 827 -41.11 -11.73 -20.95
C ALA A 827 -39.64 -11.91 -21.38
N GLY A 828 -39.14 -13.15 -21.35
CA GLY A 828 -37.74 -13.44 -21.67
C GLY A 828 -36.72 -13.11 -20.57
N VAL A 829 -37.16 -12.65 -19.38
CA VAL A 829 -36.29 -12.44 -18.21
C VAL A 829 -36.53 -13.52 -17.15
N LYS A 830 -35.51 -14.29 -16.77
CA LYS A 830 -35.60 -15.28 -15.69
C LYS A 830 -35.68 -14.62 -14.31
N ASN A 831 -36.34 -15.27 -13.36
CA ASN A 831 -36.57 -14.73 -12.02
C ASN A 831 -35.28 -14.39 -11.26
N ASP A 832 -34.22 -15.20 -11.36
CA ASP A 832 -32.94 -14.93 -10.67
C ASP A 832 -32.13 -13.77 -11.28
N PHE A 833 -32.43 -13.33 -12.50
CA PHE A 833 -31.69 -12.23 -13.15
C PHE A 833 -31.86 -10.92 -12.37
N PRO A 834 -30.83 -10.07 -12.17
CA PRO A 834 -31.00 -8.81 -11.42
C PRO A 834 -32.05 -7.89 -12.06
N PHE A 835 -32.73 -7.05 -11.27
CA PHE A 835 -33.55 -5.97 -11.82
C PHE A 835 -32.67 -4.82 -12.35
N TYR A 836 -33.26 -3.91 -13.13
CA TYR A 836 -32.62 -2.65 -13.46
C TYR A 836 -32.33 -1.84 -12.19
N GLY A 837 -31.13 -1.27 -12.11
CA GLY A 837 -30.65 -0.55 -10.93
C GLY A 837 -30.15 -1.45 -9.79
N GLU A 838 -30.09 -2.77 -9.97
CA GLU A 838 -29.54 -3.68 -8.96
C GLU A 838 -28.07 -4.08 -9.25
N PRO A 839 -27.20 -4.03 -8.22
CA PRO A 839 -25.87 -4.63 -8.27
C PRO A 839 -25.90 -6.13 -8.56
N LEU A 840 -24.82 -6.60 -9.16
CA LEU A 840 -24.48 -8.03 -9.18
C LEU A 840 -24.00 -8.46 -7.78
N ASP A 841 -24.17 -9.74 -7.46
CA ASP A 841 -23.60 -10.42 -6.29
C ASP A 841 -22.09 -10.66 -6.50
N ILE A 842 -21.38 -9.54 -6.68
CA ILE A 842 -19.94 -9.44 -6.88
C ILE A 842 -19.40 -8.50 -5.81
N ARG A 843 -18.74 -9.06 -4.81
CA ARG A 843 -18.19 -8.27 -3.71
C ARG A 843 -16.76 -7.84 -4.05
N ILE A 844 -16.48 -6.54 -3.91
CA ILE A 844 -15.15 -5.97 -4.14
C ILE A 844 -14.56 -5.58 -2.79
N ILE A 845 -13.41 -6.13 -2.43
CA ILE A 845 -12.73 -5.81 -1.16
C ILE A 845 -11.30 -5.35 -1.43
N ILE A 846 -10.99 -4.13 -1.00
CA ILE A 846 -9.63 -3.60 -0.95
C ILE A 846 -9.09 -3.87 0.45
N ASP A 847 -7.88 -4.42 0.55
CA ASP A 847 -7.23 -4.80 1.80
C ASP A 847 -5.79 -4.28 1.82
N GLY A 848 -5.56 -3.21 2.57
CA GLY A 848 -4.29 -2.49 2.52
C GLY A 848 -4.44 -1.08 3.04
N ALA A 849 -3.97 -0.11 2.26
CA ALA A 849 -4.07 1.31 2.57
C ALA A 849 -4.31 2.08 1.27
N VAL A 850 -5.19 3.09 1.29
CA VAL A 850 -5.51 3.90 0.12
C VAL A 850 -5.13 5.35 0.38
N SER A 851 -4.22 5.88 -0.41
CA SER A 851 -3.73 7.26 -0.32
C SER A 851 -3.92 7.98 -1.64
N GLU A 852 -4.43 9.21 -1.59
CA GLU A 852 -4.80 9.98 -2.78
C GLU A 852 -4.54 11.49 -2.57
N ASN A 853 -4.32 12.25 -3.65
CA ASN A 853 -4.16 13.70 -3.55
C ASN A 853 -5.49 14.38 -3.23
N VAL A 854 -6.50 14.00 -4.00
CA VAL A 854 -7.85 14.55 -3.98
C VAL A 854 -8.85 13.40 -4.02
N THR A 855 -9.98 13.54 -3.35
CA THR A 855 -11.09 12.59 -3.49
C THR A 855 -11.79 12.79 -4.82
N ALA A 856 -12.38 11.71 -5.35
CA ALA A 856 -13.29 11.82 -6.49
C ALA A 856 -14.51 12.72 -6.14
N PRO A 857 -15.16 13.36 -7.12
CA PRO A 857 -16.42 14.07 -6.92
C PRO A 857 -17.51 13.14 -6.37
N ILE A 858 -18.37 13.65 -5.47
CA ILE A 858 -19.40 12.84 -4.82
C ILE A 858 -20.41 12.22 -5.81
N SER A 859 -20.68 12.89 -6.94
CA SER A 859 -21.48 12.36 -8.05
C SER A 859 -20.92 11.05 -8.63
N ASP A 860 -19.61 10.99 -8.79
CA ASP A 860 -18.90 9.85 -9.38
C ASP A 860 -18.90 8.69 -8.37
N VAL A 861 -18.71 9.02 -7.09
CA VAL A 861 -18.82 8.08 -5.97
C VAL A 861 -20.24 7.49 -5.88
N GLU A 862 -21.27 8.31 -5.99
CA GLU A 862 -22.67 7.87 -6.02
C GLU A 862 -22.93 6.89 -7.17
N GLU A 863 -22.40 7.14 -8.37
CA GLU A 863 -22.63 6.25 -9.51
C GLU A 863 -21.99 4.87 -9.33
N TRP A 864 -20.74 4.78 -8.87
CA TRP A 864 -20.12 3.48 -8.64
C TRP A 864 -20.64 2.79 -7.38
N MET A 865 -21.02 3.54 -6.33
CA MET A 865 -21.64 2.96 -5.13
C MET A 865 -23.05 2.44 -5.42
N ALA A 866 -23.80 3.06 -6.34
CA ALA A 866 -25.06 2.52 -6.82
C ALA A 866 -24.89 1.12 -7.45
N LYS A 867 -23.83 0.91 -8.25
CA LYS A 867 -23.59 -0.35 -8.99
C LYS A 867 -22.84 -1.42 -8.19
N TRP A 868 -22.04 -1.02 -7.20
CA TRP A 868 -21.11 -1.92 -6.49
C TRP A 868 -21.20 -1.83 -4.96
N GLY A 869 -21.95 -0.90 -4.38
CA GLY A 869 -21.91 -0.58 -2.94
C GLY A 869 -22.85 -1.40 -2.05
N ASN A 870 -23.96 -1.92 -2.56
CA ASN A 870 -24.98 -2.61 -1.75
C ASN A 870 -25.65 -3.75 -2.52
N ILE A 871 -25.18 -4.98 -2.32
CA ILE A 871 -25.71 -6.17 -2.99
C ILE A 871 -27.14 -6.47 -2.48
N PRO A 872 -28.13 -6.72 -3.36
CA PRO A 872 -29.52 -7.01 -2.95
C PRO A 872 -29.62 -8.19 -1.99
N GLN A 873 -30.67 -8.24 -1.16
CA GLN A 873 -30.90 -9.37 -0.25
C GLN A 873 -31.26 -10.69 -0.97
N THR A 874 -31.82 -10.60 -2.18
CA THR A 874 -32.27 -11.75 -2.97
C THR A 874 -32.04 -11.53 -4.47
N TYR A 875 -31.67 -12.58 -5.20
CA TYR A 875 -31.51 -12.54 -6.66
C TYR A 875 -32.84 -12.20 -7.35
N GLY A 876 -32.93 -11.01 -7.95
CA GLY A 876 -34.09 -10.56 -8.74
C GLY A 876 -35.44 -10.82 -8.05
N ALA A 877 -36.30 -11.54 -8.75
CA ALA A 877 -37.63 -11.96 -8.31
C ALA A 877 -37.67 -13.36 -7.63
N SER A 878 -36.59 -14.15 -7.65
CA SER A 878 -36.65 -15.59 -7.31
C SER A 878 -36.81 -15.91 -5.82
N GLN A 879 -36.78 -14.90 -4.94
CA GLN A 879 -36.77 -15.02 -3.47
C GLN A 879 -35.56 -15.78 -2.90
N ARG A 880 -34.62 -16.21 -3.75
CA ARG A 880 -33.39 -16.87 -3.32
C ARG A 880 -32.44 -15.83 -2.72
N PRO A 881 -31.87 -16.05 -1.53
CA PRO A 881 -30.90 -15.13 -0.96
C PRO A 881 -29.64 -15.04 -1.83
N THR A 882 -29.08 -13.84 -1.92
CA THR A 882 -27.71 -13.62 -2.42
C THR A 882 -26.69 -14.16 -1.43
N ALA A 883 -25.43 -14.23 -1.87
CA ALA A 883 -24.34 -14.78 -1.08
C ALA A 883 -23.64 -13.70 -0.22
N HIS A 884 -23.72 -12.43 -0.64
CA HIS A 884 -23.13 -11.27 0.05
C HIS A 884 -24.18 -10.15 0.36
N PRO A 885 -25.35 -10.44 0.95
CA PRO A 885 -26.45 -9.48 1.11
C PRO A 885 -26.04 -8.24 1.93
N GLY A 886 -26.07 -7.07 1.29
CA GLY A 886 -25.62 -5.79 1.88
C GLY A 886 -24.12 -5.50 1.76
N GLU A 887 -23.33 -6.43 1.24
CA GLU A 887 -21.86 -6.43 1.33
C GLU A 887 -21.19 -6.10 -0.02
N GLY A 888 -21.26 -4.85 -0.45
CA GLY A 888 -20.62 -4.41 -1.70
C GLY A 888 -19.13 -4.03 -1.57
N LEU A 889 -18.74 -2.94 -2.24
CA LEU A 889 -17.41 -2.35 -2.23
C LEU A 889 -16.99 -1.98 -0.79
N THR A 890 -16.03 -2.74 -0.26
CA THR A 890 -15.52 -2.62 1.11
C THR A 890 -14.03 -2.28 1.08
N ILE A 891 -13.57 -1.41 1.98
CA ILE A 891 -12.15 -1.04 2.11
C ILE A 891 -11.72 -1.32 3.55
N LEU A 892 -10.77 -2.24 3.71
CA LEU A 892 -10.27 -2.73 4.99
C LEU A 892 -8.79 -2.41 5.13
N TYR A 893 -8.37 -2.07 6.35
CA TYR A 893 -6.96 -1.84 6.65
C TYR A 893 -6.24 -3.17 6.82
N ASP A 894 -5.13 -3.39 6.10
CA ASP A 894 -4.23 -4.52 6.39
C ASP A 894 -3.23 -4.08 7.46
N ASP A 895 -3.46 -4.42 8.73
CA ASP A 895 -2.57 -4.08 9.84
C ASP A 895 -1.07 -4.39 9.58
N HIS A 896 -0.77 -5.36 8.70
CA HIS A 896 0.60 -5.68 8.28
C HIS A 896 1.30 -4.55 7.51
N VAL A 897 0.60 -3.58 6.93
CA VAL A 897 1.27 -2.46 6.24
C VAL A 897 1.80 -1.43 7.23
N GLY A 898 1.09 -1.18 8.33
CA GLY A 898 1.54 -0.33 9.44
C GLY A 898 2.48 -1.05 10.42
N TRP A 899 2.25 -2.35 10.65
CA TRP A 899 3.08 -3.21 11.50
C TRP A 899 3.50 -4.48 10.74
N PRO A 900 4.54 -4.44 9.88
CA PRO A 900 4.93 -5.57 9.04
C PRO A 900 5.60 -6.69 9.82
N LEU A 901 4.80 -7.44 10.57
CA LEU A 901 5.17 -8.61 11.35
C LEU A 901 4.32 -9.80 10.87
N ALA A 902 4.95 -10.85 10.33
CA ALA A 902 4.27 -12.01 9.77
C ALA A 902 3.47 -12.82 10.82
N ASP A 903 3.82 -12.65 12.10
CA ASP A 903 3.17 -13.25 13.27
C ASP A 903 2.14 -12.34 13.95
N LEU A 904 1.83 -11.15 13.39
CA LEU A 904 0.91 -10.14 13.95
C LEU A 904 -0.46 -10.69 14.37
N ARG A 905 -1.03 -11.60 13.58
CA ARG A 905 -2.35 -12.22 13.85
C ARG A 905 -2.28 -13.52 14.65
N GLN A 906 -1.08 -13.98 14.99
CA GLN A 906 -0.85 -15.27 15.65
C GLN A 906 -0.52 -15.14 17.15
N THR A 907 -0.10 -13.96 17.60
CA THR A 907 0.36 -13.73 18.98
C THR A 907 0.08 -12.29 19.42
N LEU A 908 -0.23 -12.11 20.71
CA LEU A 908 -0.35 -10.79 21.34
C LEU A 908 0.99 -10.04 21.47
N ARG A 909 2.12 -10.70 21.14
CA ARG A 909 3.47 -10.13 21.15
C ARG A 909 4.24 -10.55 19.89
N PRO A 910 3.90 -10.00 18.72
CA PRO A 910 4.53 -10.34 17.45
C PRO A 910 5.98 -9.84 17.39
N ARG A 911 6.85 -10.59 16.71
CA ARG A 911 8.31 -10.39 16.71
C ARG A 911 9.00 -10.72 15.39
N THR A 912 8.26 -11.11 14.36
CA THR A 912 8.81 -11.68 13.13
C THR A 912 8.55 -10.74 11.95
N PRO A 913 9.46 -9.80 11.62
CA PRO A 913 9.24 -8.85 10.54
C PRO A 913 9.12 -9.53 9.17
N ILE A 914 8.23 -9.01 8.34
CA ILE A 914 8.00 -9.47 6.96
C ILE A 914 9.26 -9.26 6.11
N ARG A 915 9.93 -8.10 6.28
CA ARG A 915 11.19 -7.77 5.62
C ARG A 915 12.25 -7.34 6.62
N ARG A 916 13.49 -7.71 6.32
CA ARG A 916 14.68 -7.30 7.09
C ARG A 916 15.76 -6.79 6.14
N ASP A 917 16.61 -5.90 6.63
CA ASP A 917 17.87 -5.59 5.95
C ASP A 917 18.94 -6.66 6.22
N LYS A 918 20.09 -6.54 5.55
CA LYS A 918 21.27 -7.40 5.75
C LYS A 918 21.91 -7.34 7.15
N PHE A 919 21.35 -6.58 8.10
CA PHE A 919 21.75 -6.57 9.51
C PHE A 919 20.61 -7.03 10.43
N GLY A 920 19.57 -7.65 9.86
CA GLY A 920 18.41 -8.18 10.57
C GLY A 920 17.39 -7.12 11.04
N ARG A 921 17.61 -5.83 10.75
CA ARG A 921 16.73 -4.72 11.14
C ARG A 921 15.46 -4.76 10.31
N ALA A 922 14.30 -4.53 10.93
CA ALA A 922 13.02 -4.57 10.23
C ALA A 922 12.86 -3.41 9.23
N LEU A 923 12.16 -3.71 8.14
CA LEU A 923 11.84 -2.80 7.05
C LEU A 923 10.31 -2.70 6.85
N PRO A 924 9.82 -1.66 6.14
CA PRO A 924 8.41 -1.57 5.73
C PRO A 924 7.96 -2.79 4.90
N ALA A 925 6.66 -3.06 4.86
CA ALA A 925 6.07 -4.23 4.20
C ALA A 925 6.53 -4.40 2.74
N ALA A 926 6.47 -3.32 1.97
CA ALA A 926 6.86 -3.26 0.55
C ALA A 926 8.18 -2.50 0.34
N PRO A 927 8.96 -2.83 -0.70
CA PRO A 927 10.29 -2.28 -0.94
C PRO A 927 10.29 -0.86 -1.50
N ARG A 928 11.34 -0.08 -1.20
CA ARG A 928 11.66 1.21 -1.84
C ARG A 928 10.54 2.27 -1.82
N LEU A 929 9.67 2.23 -0.80
CA LEU A 929 8.56 3.18 -0.69
C LEU A 929 9.06 4.64 -0.59
N PRO A 930 8.30 5.62 -1.09
CA PRO A 930 8.52 7.02 -0.80
C PRO A 930 8.14 7.30 0.67
N VAL A 931 8.68 8.38 1.23
CA VAL A 931 8.34 8.86 2.58
C VAL A 931 7.87 10.31 2.50
N CYS A 932 7.07 10.74 3.46
CA CYS A 932 6.59 12.12 3.58
C CYS A 932 7.75 13.14 3.55
N GLY A 933 7.52 14.35 3.03
CA GLY A 933 8.53 15.41 3.05
C GLY A 933 8.93 15.83 4.47
N SER A 934 7.96 16.00 5.36
CA SER A 934 8.12 16.50 6.73
C SER A 934 8.41 15.41 7.78
N LEU A 935 9.09 15.78 8.87
CA LEU A 935 9.17 14.99 10.11
C LEU A 935 7.92 15.25 10.97
N LEU A 936 7.40 14.21 11.65
CA LEU A 936 6.24 14.31 12.54
C LEU A 936 6.60 14.96 13.89
N TYR A 937 7.80 14.63 14.39
CA TYR A 937 8.36 15.13 15.63
C TYR A 937 9.88 15.23 15.49
N VAL A 938 10.46 16.23 16.14
CA VAL A 938 11.90 16.37 16.41
C VAL A 938 12.05 16.93 17.81
N GLY A 939 12.83 16.29 18.67
CA GLY A 939 13.08 16.79 20.02
C GLY A 939 14.07 15.92 20.78
N ASP A 940 14.35 16.33 22.02
CA ASP A 940 15.30 15.62 22.86
C ASP A 940 14.80 14.23 23.26
N VAL A 941 15.75 13.33 23.50
CA VAL A 941 15.47 12.09 24.25
C VAL A 941 15.15 12.49 25.70
N MET A 942 13.96 12.11 26.19
CA MET A 942 13.57 12.24 27.61
C MET A 942 14.24 11.19 28.48
#